data_AF-A0AA49GHU3-F1
#
_entry.id   AF-A0AA49GHU3-F1
#
_cell.length_a   1.000
_cell.length_b   1.000
_cell.length_c   1.000
_cell.angle_alpha   90.00
_cell.angle_beta   90.00
_cell.angle_gamma   90.00
#
_symmetry.space_group_name_H-M   'P 1'
#
loop_
_entity.id
_entity.type
_entity.pdbx_description
1 polymer ?
#
loop_
_entity_poly.entity_id
_entity_poly.type
_entity_poly.pdbx_seq_one_letter_code
_entity_poly.pdbx_strand_id
1 'polypeptide(L)'
;MSQIGDIKRLKSSWTKYDCVQVIEIIGDDELDFYLKGEKDINAAVLCNYLGIKSFDDPVPDYWINIQKFPDQKRLFTLAAGIFTHYENIRMFSEDFSNSSMVGTFKVGEGGKHKTNLRSALVVSGAAKNSDRRKDIVPYDLSALFDEGEVGLYFKKLLVERLSRVGYGDKHLNENFFSICLELNFHKVFSLNKIQFKRWLEGKRITKIRGFSYDLKEILPDQEINAFKVKQWLEPWNNIDFSQSMRRKPDPHFYIFKIDIRILKRLSEVHRRKANKARISDTSVQRGHDEKRSYEIKRYVEGGYPWSTMSDADRKSPENENFRMPGILPTAIVANILGKGQKRGNSEINEEDLIHIEDESNLSKFVLPRNIFDEKWDPELKPIEIIDGQHRLMAFDETEEFDGDYEVPVVAYYNLDRAWQAYLFYVINIKPKKINTSLGYDLYPLLRTQDWLENSKEGLAVYRETRAQELVEALWLYEQSPWRNRINMLGVSQGGNISQAAFIRALTSSYLKRASRKPIGGLFTDTLSGKNFEEIKWVRAQQAGFLILLWEQIALEASRSEEEWALKLRNEKKQIVLFDALDRKNSALQINDAFLSKNSMLSRDQGVTGISMFTNDLFFVAANYFNDFDFNSIEWKGDIDERQIEVNSLDKAIDQFRGSPLHSLIKDIAEVICMFDWRTSSAEFDNFTKQEIQKKYKGSGGYREVWKDLFSLFKQSSHPYLSKYASKLEELS
;
A
#
# COMPACT_ATOMS: atom_id res chain seq x y z
N MET A 1 -38.65 -38.32 -32.45
CA MET A 1 -38.51 -36.87 -32.70
C MET A 1 -38.34 -36.20 -31.35
N SER A 2 -37.11 -36.04 -30.88
CA SER A 2 -36.85 -35.36 -29.59
C SER A 2 -37.23 -33.90 -29.72
N GLN A 3 -38.00 -33.38 -28.76
CA GLN A 3 -38.33 -31.95 -28.67
C GLN A 3 -37.06 -31.11 -28.83
N ILE A 4 -37.03 -30.29 -29.88
CA ILE A 4 -36.04 -29.24 -30.05
C ILE A 4 -36.48 -28.13 -29.10
N GLY A 5 -35.64 -27.77 -28.12
CA GLY A 5 -35.95 -26.68 -27.18
C GLY A 5 -36.13 -25.34 -27.89
N ASP A 6 -36.87 -24.41 -27.28
CA ASP A 6 -37.18 -23.10 -27.87
C ASP A 6 -36.79 -21.94 -26.93
N ILE A 7 -35.65 -21.31 -27.22
CA ILE A 7 -35.10 -20.20 -26.42
C ILE A 7 -36.07 -19.02 -26.26
N LYS A 8 -37.02 -18.83 -27.20
CA LYS A 8 -38.02 -17.75 -27.13
C LYS A 8 -38.97 -17.91 -25.95
N ARG A 9 -38.98 -19.07 -25.27
CA ARG A 9 -39.76 -19.30 -24.05
C ARG A 9 -39.17 -18.64 -22.81
N LEU A 10 -37.92 -18.16 -22.85
CA LEU A 10 -37.37 -17.27 -21.81
C LEU A 10 -38.05 -15.90 -21.90
N LYS A 11 -39.02 -15.62 -21.03
CA LYS A 11 -39.87 -14.42 -21.05
C LYS A 11 -40.18 -13.85 -19.66
N SER A 12 -39.15 -13.55 -18.86
CA SER A 12 -39.35 -12.82 -17.59
C SER A 12 -39.64 -11.33 -17.81
N SER A 13 -40.45 -10.72 -16.92
CA SER A 13 -40.74 -9.28 -17.03
C SER A 13 -39.50 -8.42 -16.72
N TRP A 14 -39.11 -7.58 -17.68
CA TRP A 14 -38.07 -6.55 -17.55
C TRP A 14 -38.64 -5.13 -17.45
N THR A 15 -39.96 -4.99 -17.38
CA THR A 15 -40.65 -3.69 -17.21
C THR A 15 -40.83 -3.30 -15.74
N LYS A 16 -40.64 -4.26 -14.82
CA LYS A 16 -40.63 -4.05 -13.37
C LYS A 16 -39.21 -3.75 -12.88
N TYR A 17 -39.04 -2.77 -11.98
CA TYR A 17 -37.72 -2.38 -11.49
C TYR A 17 -37.06 -3.49 -10.63
N ASP A 18 -37.84 -4.43 -10.11
CA ASP A 18 -37.38 -5.60 -9.36
C ASP A 18 -36.25 -6.36 -10.08
N CYS A 19 -36.26 -6.40 -11.42
CA CYS A 19 -35.18 -7.05 -12.19
C CYS A 19 -33.80 -6.39 -12.03
N VAL A 20 -33.78 -5.09 -11.70
CA VAL A 20 -32.57 -4.33 -11.33
C VAL A 20 -32.25 -4.55 -9.86
N GLN A 21 -33.27 -4.52 -9.00
CA GLN A 21 -33.14 -4.69 -7.55
C GLN A 21 -32.49 -6.04 -7.19
N VAL A 22 -32.74 -7.12 -7.95
CA VAL A 22 -32.08 -8.42 -7.72
C VAL A 22 -30.55 -8.30 -7.74
N ILE A 23 -29.98 -7.42 -8.56
CA ILE A 23 -28.52 -7.20 -8.60
C ILE A 23 -28.02 -6.58 -7.29
N GLU A 24 -28.79 -5.68 -6.69
CA GLU A 24 -28.49 -5.06 -5.39
C GLU A 24 -28.65 -6.11 -4.27
N ILE A 25 -29.74 -6.88 -4.29
CA ILE A 25 -30.01 -7.93 -3.29
C ILE A 25 -28.89 -8.96 -3.22
N ILE A 26 -28.44 -9.46 -4.38
CA ILE A 26 -27.31 -10.40 -4.46
C ILE A 26 -25.99 -9.68 -4.14
N GLY A 27 -25.85 -8.44 -4.59
CA GLY A 27 -24.65 -7.62 -4.38
C GLY A 27 -24.41 -7.25 -2.90
N ASP A 28 -25.48 -7.12 -2.13
CA ASP A 28 -25.46 -6.64 -0.73
C ASP A 28 -25.72 -7.78 0.27
N ASP A 29 -25.69 -9.03 -0.20
CA ASP A 29 -25.84 -10.25 0.61
C ASP A 29 -27.19 -10.33 1.36
N GLU A 30 -28.26 -9.80 0.75
CA GLU A 30 -29.57 -9.68 1.38
C GLU A 30 -30.59 -10.76 0.96
N LEU A 31 -30.21 -11.71 0.11
CA LEU A 31 -31.13 -12.68 -0.51
C LEU A 31 -32.03 -13.41 0.52
N ASP A 32 -31.47 -13.80 1.67
CA ASP A 32 -32.20 -14.54 2.71
C ASP A 32 -33.38 -13.75 3.29
N PHE A 33 -33.26 -12.42 3.40
CA PHE A 33 -34.35 -11.58 3.90
C PHE A 33 -35.56 -11.60 2.95
N TYR A 34 -35.30 -11.64 1.65
CA TYR A 34 -36.37 -11.69 0.64
C TYR A 34 -37.01 -13.07 0.55
N LEU A 35 -36.22 -14.15 0.66
CA LEU A 35 -36.74 -15.52 0.66
C LEU A 35 -37.61 -15.83 1.89
N LYS A 36 -37.28 -15.25 3.05
CA LYS A 36 -38.08 -15.37 4.30
C LYS A 36 -39.30 -14.46 4.32
N GLY A 37 -39.49 -13.59 3.33
CA GLY A 37 -40.57 -12.61 3.28
C GLY A 37 -40.41 -11.44 4.26
N GLU A 38 -39.19 -11.18 4.73
CA GLU A 38 -38.87 -10.03 5.61
C GLU A 38 -38.76 -8.71 4.81
N LYS A 39 -38.55 -8.80 3.49
CA LYS A 39 -38.55 -7.67 2.55
C LYS A 39 -39.36 -8.00 1.29
N ASP A 40 -40.02 -7.00 0.73
CA ASP A 40 -40.90 -7.15 -0.43
C ASP A 40 -40.14 -7.10 -1.77
N ILE A 41 -40.46 -8.06 -2.65
CA ILE A 41 -40.03 -8.10 -4.06
C ILE A 41 -41.05 -8.89 -4.88
N ASN A 42 -41.16 -8.63 -6.18
CA ASN A 42 -41.99 -9.44 -7.06
C ASN A 42 -41.48 -10.89 -7.15
N ALA A 43 -42.19 -11.82 -6.50
CA ALA A 43 -41.82 -13.23 -6.42
C ALA A 43 -41.58 -13.88 -7.79
N ALA A 44 -42.40 -13.58 -8.79
CA ALA A 44 -42.21 -14.12 -10.14
C ALA A 44 -40.91 -13.62 -10.80
N VAL A 45 -40.47 -12.38 -10.54
CA VAL A 45 -39.19 -11.87 -11.04
C VAL A 45 -38.03 -12.57 -10.33
N LEU A 46 -38.07 -12.63 -8.99
CA LEU A 46 -37.00 -13.26 -8.20
C LEU A 46 -36.86 -14.76 -8.51
N CYS A 47 -37.97 -15.52 -8.57
CA CYS A 47 -37.93 -16.95 -8.89
C CYS A 47 -37.33 -17.23 -10.29
N ASN A 48 -37.71 -16.43 -11.29
CA ASN A 48 -37.15 -16.55 -12.65
C ASN A 48 -35.65 -16.24 -12.68
N TYR A 49 -35.22 -15.24 -11.90
CA TYR A 49 -33.81 -14.89 -11.76
C TYR A 49 -33.02 -16.00 -11.08
N LEU A 50 -33.53 -16.55 -9.98
CA LEU A 50 -32.83 -17.57 -9.21
C LEU A 50 -32.80 -18.91 -9.93
N GLY A 51 -33.78 -19.22 -10.78
CA GLY A 51 -33.92 -20.56 -11.32
C GLY A 51 -34.70 -21.50 -10.40
N ILE A 52 -35.65 -20.96 -9.63
CA ILE A 52 -36.59 -21.72 -8.78
C ILE A 52 -38.05 -21.50 -9.23
N LYS A 53 -39.01 -22.27 -8.68
CA LYS A 53 -40.46 -22.12 -8.95
C LYS A 53 -41.17 -21.40 -7.80
N SER A 54 -40.78 -21.67 -6.55
CA SER A 54 -41.25 -20.96 -5.35
C SER A 54 -40.09 -20.64 -4.40
N PHE A 55 -40.33 -19.83 -3.37
CA PHE A 55 -39.31 -19.50 -2.36
C PHE A 55 -38.96 -20.68 -1.44
N ASP A 56 -39.79 -21.74 -1.43
CA ASP A 56 -39.53 -22.97 -0.68
C ASP A 56 -38.56 -23.92 -1.41
N ASP A 57 -38.33 -23.69 -2.71
CA ASP A 57 -37.40 -24.50 -3.49
C ASP A 57 -35.95 -24.19 -3.07
N PRO A 58 -35.06 -25.20 -3.07
CA PRO A 58 -33.66 -24.98 -2.77
C PRO A 58 -33.01 -24.03 -3.79
N VAL A 59 -32.35 -22.98 -3.29
CA VAL A 59 -31.60 -22.05 -4.13
C VAL A 59 -30.44 -22.80 -4.81
N PRO A 60 -30.28 -22.69 -6.14
CA PRO A 60 -29.21 -23.36 -6.85
C PRO A 60 -27.81 -23.01 -6.31
N ASP A 61 -26.93 -24.00 -6.30
CA ASP A 61 -25.60 -23.90 -5.68
C ASP A 61 -24.71 -22.82 -6.29
N TYR A 62 -24.92 -22.45 -7.56
CA TYR A 62 -24.19 -21.37 -8.20
C TYR A 62 -24.48 -20.00 -7.57
N TRP A 63 -25.66 -19.77 -6.98
CA TRP A 63 -25.95 -18.54 -6.22
C TRP A 63 -25.32 -18.49 -4.84
N ILE A 64 -25.12 -19.66 -4.22
CA ILE A 64 -24.40 -19.76 -2.95
C ILE A 64 -22.90 -19.56 -3.20
N ASN A 65 -22.37 -20.19 -4.26
CA ASN A 65 -20.95 -20.14 -4.57
C ASN A 65 -20.48 -18.79 -5.13
N ILE A 66 -21.33 -18.07 -5.88
CA ILE A 66 -20.96 -16.76 -6.42
C ILE A 66 -20.71 -15.70 -5.32
N GLN A 67 -21.28 -15.88 -4.12
CA GLN A 67 -21.01 -14.98 -2.98
C GLN A 67 -19.54 -14.94 -2.57
N LYS A 68 -18.75 -15.97 -2.93
CA LYS A 68 -17.30 -16.01 -2.70
C LYS A 68 -16.50 -15.06 -3.61
N PHE A 69 -17.16 -14.44 -4.59
CA PHE A 69 -16.56 -13.62 -5.65
C PHE A 69 -17.18 -12.20 -5.63
N PRO A 70 -16.79 -11.35 -4.66
CA PRO A 70 -17.42 -10.04 -4.45
C PRO A 70 -17.31 -9.12 -5.67
N ASP A 71 -16.21 -9.20 -6.42
CA ASP A 71 -15.99 -8.37 -7.61
C ASP A 71 -16.82 -8.83 -8.81
N GLN A 72 -17.26 -10.10 -8.83
CA GLN A 72 -18.00 -10.70 -9.94
C GLN A 72 -19.48 -10.88 -9.66
N LYS A 73 -19.93 -10.99 -8.40
CA LYS A 73 -21.32 -11.38 -8.09
C LYS A 73 -22.38 -10.46 -8.69
N ARG A 74 -22.12 -9.15 -8.75
CA ARG A 74 -23.02 -8.18 -9.39
C ARG A 74 -23.07 -8.33 -10.92
N LEU A 75 -21.93 -8.55 -11.57
CA LEU A 75 -21.84 -8.80 -13.02
C LEU A 75 -22.42 -10.18 -13.41
N PHE A 76 -22.20 -11.20 -12.57
CA PHE A 76 -22.80 -12.51 -12.72
C PHE A 76 -24.32 -12.42 -12.64
N THR A 77 -24.83 -11.62 -11.70
CA THR A 77 -26.27 -11.38 -11.57
C THR A 77 -26.82 -10.66 -12.79
N LEU A 78 -26.16 -9.60 -13.28
CA LEU A 78 -26.53 -8.97 -14.56
C LEU A 78 -26.62 -10.00 -15.70
N ALA A 79 -25.58 -10.83 -15.86
CA ALA A 79 -25.52 -11.85 -16.90
C ALA A 79 -26.66 -12.87 -16.73
N ALA A 80 -26.88 -13.38 -15.51
CA ALA A 80 -27.99 -14.26 -15.19
C ALA A 80 -29.35 -13.65 -15.58
N GLY A 81 -29.52 -12.35 -15.33
CA GLY A 81 -30.69 -11.57 -15.73
C GLY A 81 -30.86 -11.46 -17.22
N ILE A 82 -29.80 -11.17 -17.99
CA ILE A 82 -29.86 -11.13 -19.46
C ILE A 82 -30.42 -12.46 -19.99
N PHE A 83 -29.97 -13.57 -19.42
CA PHE A 83 -30.42 -14.92 -19.76
C PHE A 83 -31.76 -15.34 -19.15
N THR A 84 -32.58 -14.41 -18.64
CA THR A 84 -33.99 -14.67 -18.28
C THR A 84 -34.98 -14.28 -19.38
N HIS A 85 -34.53 -13.53 -20.41
CA HIS A 85 -35.38 -13.02 -21.48
C HIS A 85 -34.71 -13.06 -22.85
N TYR A 86 -35.33 -13.70 -23.85
CA TYR A 86 -34.68 -13.93 -25.15
C TYR A 86 -34.31 -12.63 -25.90
N GLU A 87 -35.14 -11.58 -25.83
CA GLU A 87 -34.81 -10.31 -26.50
C GLU A 87 -33.56 -9.66 -25.90
N ASN A 88 -33.24 -9.89 -24.62
CA ASN A 88 -31.99 -9.38 -24.06
C ASN A 88 -30.79 -10.11 -24.68
N ILE A 89 -30.85 -11.45 -24.74
CA ILE A 89 -29.83 -12.27 -25.40
C ILE A 89 -29.62 -11.79 -26.85
N ARG A 90 -30.71 -11.57 -27.59
CA ARG A 90 -30.67 -11.08 -28.96
C ARG A 90 -30.02 -9.69 -29.06
N MET A 91 -30.53 -8.70 -28.32
CA MET A 91 -29.97 -7.34 -28.37
C MET A 91 -28.49 -7.29 -27.97
N PHE A 92 -28.05 -8.05 -26.96
CA PHE A 92 -26.63 -8.08 -26.60
C PHE A 92 -25.77 -8.77 -27.64
N SER A 93 -26.27 -9.82 -28.30
CA SER A 93 -25.50 -10.56 -29.30
C SER A 93 -25.46 -9.91 -30.69
N GLU A 94 -26.47 -9.11 -31.04
CA GLU A 94 -26.63 -8.50 -32.36
C GLU A 94 -26.33 -6.99 -32.37
N ASP A 95 -26.77 -6.25 -31.34
CA ASP A 95 -26.84 -4.78 -31.41
C ASP A 95 -25.87 -4.05 -30.46
N PHE A 96 -25.52 -4.65 -29.32
CA PHE A 96 -24.81 -3.94 -28.25
C PHE A 96 -23.35 -4.36 -28.07
N SER A 97 -22.99 -5.61 -28.36
CA SER A 97 -21.60 -6.08 -28.21
C SER A 97 -20.73 -5.59 -29.35
N ASN A 98 -19.63 -4.90 -29.04
CA ASN A 98 -18.81 -4.23 -30.06
C ASN A 98 -17.41 -4.85 -30.20
N SER A 99 -16.73 -5.13 -29.09
CA SER A 99 -15.37 -5.69 -29.09
C SER A 99 -15.06 -6.39 -27.76
N SER A 100 -14.03 -7.25 -27.70
CA SER A 100 -13.61 -8.09 -26.57
C SER A 100 -14.19 -7.70 -25.19
N MET A 101 -15.30 -8.35 -24.79
CA MET A 101 -15.99 -8.18 -23.48
C MET A 101 -16.61 -6.80 -23.20
N VAL A 102 -16.65 -5.91 -24.19
CA VAL A 102 -17.26 -4.58 -24.09
C VAL A 102 -18.33 -4.37 -25.14
N GLY A 103 -19.19 -3.40 -24.87
CA GLY A 103 -20.21 -2.99 -25.81
C GLY A 103 -20.73 -1.60 -25.54
N THR A 104 -21.70 -1.20 -26.36
CA THR A 104 -22.38 0.08 -26.23
C THR A 104 -23.89 -0.16 -26.28
N PHE A 105 -24.53 0.03 -25.13
CA PHE A 105 -25.97 -0.03 -25.01
C PHE A 105 -26.61 1.26 -25.53
N LYS A 106 -27.65 1.14 -26.36
CA LYS A 106 -28.42 2.27 -26.90
C LYS A 106 -29.87 2.19 -26.41
N VAL A 107 -30.28 3.19 -25.64
CA VAL A 107 -31.63 3.27 -25.05
C VAL A 107 -32.67 3.44 -26.17
N GLY A 108 -32.51 4.43 -27.06
CA GLY A 108 -33.50 4.72 -28.11
C GLY A 108 -34.94 4.83 -27.58
N GLU A 109 -35.94 4.42 -28.37
CA GLU A 109 -37.37 4.47 -28.00
C GLU A 109 -37.86 3.31 -27.10
N GLY A 110 -36.99 2.54 -26.44
CA GLY A 110 -37.36 1.23 -25.88
C GLY A 110 -38.03 1.17 -24.51
N GLY A 111 -38.71 2.23 -24.08
CA GLY A 111 -39.58 2.24 -22.90
C GLY A 111 -38.94 1.77 -21.57
N LYS A 112 -39.77 1.26 -20.65
CA LYS A 112 -39.32 0.80 -19.31
C LYS A 112 -38.31 -0.35 -19.37
N HIS A 113 -38.44 -1.26 -20.34
CA HIS A 113 -37.53 -2.40 -20.51
C HIS A 113 -36.08 -1.94 -20.70
N LYS A 114 -35.82 -1.07 -21.69
CA LYS A 114 -34.47 -0.56 -21.95
C LYS A 114 -33.96 0.38 -20.85
N THR A 115 -34.87 1.11 -20.19
CA THR A 115 -34.51 1.95 -19.03
C THR A 115 -34.03 1.11 -17.84
N ASN A 116 -34.67 -0.03 -17.58
CA ASN A 116 -34.24 -0.97 -16.54
C ASN A 116 -32.95 -1.68 -16.94
N LEU A 117 -32.77 -2.04 -18.21
CA LEU A 117 -31.53 -2.64 -18.70
C LEU A 117 -30.32 -1.68 -18.55
N ARG A 118 -30.51 -0.38 -18.85
CA ARG A 118 -29.51 0.66 -18.54
C ARG A 118 -29.18 0.71 -17.04
N SER A 119 -30.21 0.66 -16.20
CA SER A 119 -30.03 0.72 -14.75
C SER A 119 -29.29 -0.52 -14.23
N ALA A 120 -29.59 -1.70 -14.78
CA ALA A 120 -28.90 -2.95 -14.48
C ALA A 120 -27.40 -2.89 -14.85
N LEU A 121 -27.05 -2.29 -16.00
CA LEU A 121 -25.64 -2.09 -16.40
C LEU A 121 -24.89 -1.19 -15.40
N VAL A 122 -25.53 -0.13 -14.90
CA VAL A 122 -24.89 0.76 -13.92
C VAL A 122 -24.79 0.10 -12.54
N VAL A 123 -25.88 -0.46 -12.03
CA VAL A 123 -25.96 -1.07 -10.69
C VAL A 123 -25.04 -2.28 -10.55
N SER A 124 -24.84 -3.03 -11.64
CA SER A 124 -23.92 -4.16 -11.67
C SER A 124 -22.45 -3.78 -11.68
N GLY A 125 -22.12 -2.51 -11.93
CA GLY A 125 -20.75 -2.03 -12.11
C GLY A 125 -20.23 -2.16 -13.55
N ALA A 126 -21.02 -2.68 -14.50
CA ALA A 126 -20.62 -2.79 -15.90
C ALA A 126 -20.49 -1.42 -16.60
N ALA A 127 -21.22 -0.40 -16.13
CA ALA A 127 -21.18 0.96 -16.67
C ALA A 127 -20.98 1.99 -15.55
N LYS A 128 -20.44 3.17 -15.89
CA LYS A 128 -20.18 4.23 -14.90
C LYS A 128 -21.49 4.84 -14.39
N ASN A 129 -21.50 5.22 -13.11
CA ASN A 129 -22.63 5.96 -12.51
C ASN A 129 -23.01 7.24 -13.28
N SER A 130 -22.03 7.89 -13.92
CA SER A 130 -22.24 9.07 -14.77
C SER A 130 -23.10 8.81 -16.01
N ASP A 131 -23.29 7.54 -16.39
CA ASP A 131 -23.99 7.17 -17.63
C ASP A 131 -25.45 6.76 -17.37
N ARG A 132 -25.92 6.80 -16.11
CA ARG A 132 -27.28 6.40 -15.69
C ARG A 132 -28.42 7.13 -16.40
N ARG A 133 -28.16 8.32 -16.96
CA ARG A 133 -29.13 9.15 -17.68
C ARG A 133 -28.81 9.35 -19.17
N LYS A 134 -27.74 8.73 -19.68
CA LYS A 134 -27.34 8.88 -21.08
C LYS A 134 -28.12 7.90 -21.98
N ASP A 135 -28.28 8.28 -23.24
CA ASP A 135 -28.92 7.44 -24.26
C ASP A 135 -27.97 6.42 -24.88
N ILE A 136 -26.67 6.70 -24.80
CA ILE A 136 -25.57 5.82 -25.21
C ILE A 136 -24.75 5.50 -23.96
N VAL A 137 -24.68 4.22 -23.60
CA VAL A 137 -24.06 3.74 -22.37
C VAL A 137 -23.01 2.70 -22.71
N PRO A 138 -21.71 3.04 -22.66
CA PRO A 138 -20.66 2.05 -22.79
C PRO A 138 -20.67 1.12 -21.57
N TYR A 139 -20.44 -0.17 -21.79
CA TYR A 139 -20.33 -1.13 -20.72
C TYR A 139 -19.12 -2.07 -20.91
N ASP A 140 -18.58 -2.54 -19.80
CA ASP A 140 -17.45 -3.46 -19.73
C ASP A 140 -17.79 -4.65 -18.82
N LEU A 141 -17.75 -5.85 -19.39
CA LEU A 141 -17.99 -7.11 -18.67
C LEU A 141 -16.68 -7.85 -18.36
N SER A 142 -15.52 -7.29 -18.65
CA SER A 142 -14.23 -7.99 -18.55
C SER A 142 -13.99 -8.59 -17.16
N ALA A 143 -14.36 -7.86 -16.10
CA ALA A 143 -14.21 -8.32 -14.72
C ALA A 143 -14.99 -9.61 -14.41
N LEU A 144 -16.06 -9.91 -15.16
CA LEU A 144 -16.80 -11.18 -15.05
C LEU A 144 -15.93 -12.39 -15.43
N PHE A 145 -14.96 -12.20 -16.33
CA PHE A 145 -14.14 -13.27 -16.91
C PHE A 145 -12.77 -13.43 -16.23
N ASP A 146 -12.43 -12.55 -15.28
CA ASP A 146 -11.17 -12.61 -14.52
C ASP A 146 -11.06 -13.90 -13.69
N GLU A 147 -12.20 -14.43 -13.24
CA GLU A 147 -12.28 -15.64 -12.42
C GLU A 147 -12.89 -16.82 -13.18
N GLY A 148 -12.05 -17.76 -13.60
CA GLY A 148 -12.50 -18.94 -14.37
C GLY A 148 -13.56 -19.79 -13.64
N GLU A 149 -13.51 -19.89 -12.31
CA GLU A 149 -14.50 -20.65 -11.53
C GLU A 149 -15.92 -20.08 -11.67
N VAL A 150 -16.04 -18.77 -11.88
CA VAL A 150 -17.33 -18.11 -12.17
C VAL A 150 -17.95 -18.66 -13.45
N GLY A 151 -17.14 -19.00 -14.46
CA GLY A 151 -17.60 -19.63 -15.69
C GLY A 151 -18.18 -21.03 -15.48
N LEU A 152 -17.69 -21.81 -14.51
CA LEU A 152 -18.28 -23.11 -14.15
C LEU A 152 -19.68 -22.94 -13.55
N TYR A 153 -19.87 -21.92 -12.71
CA TYR A 153 -21.18 -21.58 -12.14
C TYR A 153 -22.12 -21.05 -13.22
N PHE A 154 -21.60 -20.25 -14.14
CA PHE A 154 -22.38 -19.73 -15.26
C PHE A 154 -22.79 -20.86 -16.22
N LYS A 155 -21.94 -21.87 -16.42
CA LYS A 155 -22.30 -23.09 -17.17
C LYS A 155 -23.50 -23.80 -16.55
N LYS A 156 -23.52 -23.98 -15.22
CA LYS A 156 -24.67 -24.57 -14.52
C LYS A 156 -25.95 -23.76 -14.72
N LEU A 157 -25.83 -22.43 -14.63
CA LEU A 157 -26.94 -21.52 -14.91
C LEU A 157 -27.46 -21.69 -16.35
N LEU A 158 -26.58 -21.73 -17.35
CA LEU A 158 -27.00 -21.90 -18.75
C LEU A 158 -27.68 -23.24 -19.01
N VAL A 159 -27.16 -24.34 -18.43
CA VAL A 159 -27.81 -25.66 -18.49
C VAL A 159 -29.22 -25.57 -17.93
N GLU A 160 -29.37 -24.96 -16.76
CA GLU A 160 -30.68 -24.78 -16.12
C GLU A 160 -31.65 -23.97 -17.00
N ARG A 161 -31.20 -22.86 -17.61
CA ARG A 161 -32.03 -22.03 -18.50
C ARG A 161 -32.48 -22.80 -19.74
N LEU A 162 -31.59 -23.59 -20.32
CA LEU A 162 -31.89 -24.41 -21.49
C LEU A 162 -32.86 -25.55 -21.14
N SER A 163 -32.68 -26.22 -20.00
CA SER A 163 -33.61 -27.26 -19.55
C SER A 163 -35.04 -26.71 -19.37
N ARG A 164 -35.19 -25.49 -18.83
CA ARG A 164 -36.51 -24.83 -18.68
C ARG A 164 -37.26 -24.61 -19.98
N VAL A 165 -36.54 -24.45 -21.10
CA VAL A 165 -37.16 -24.19 -22.41
C VAL A 165 -37.25 -25.42 -23.30
N GLY A 166 -37.03 -26.61 -22.72
CA GLY A 166 -37.30 -27.89 -23.36
C GLY A 166 -36.10 -28.58 -23.99
N TYR A 167 -34.85 -28.14 -23.70
CA TYR A 167 -33.67 -28.92 -24.06
C TYR A 167 -33.47 -30.06 -23.05
N GLY A 168 -33.52 -31.32 -23.51
CA GLY A 168 -33.39 -32.48 -22.63
C GLY A 168 -31.96 -32.72 -22.13
N ASP A 169 -31.81 -33.24 -20.91
CA ASP A 169 -30.51 -33.40 -20.23
C ASP A 169 -29.49 -34.22 -21.02
N LYS A 170 -29.92 -35.32 -21.67
CA LYS A 170 -29.03 -36.13 -22.52
C LYS A 170 -28.47 -35.32 -23.69
N HIS A 171 -29.35 -34.54 -24.34
CA HIS A 171 -28.95 -33.72 -25.49
C HIS A 171 -28.03 -32.58 -25.07
N LEU A 172 -28.29 -31.96 -23.92
CA LEU A 172 -27.42 -30.93 -23.34
C LEU A 172 -26.05 -31.51 -22.97
N ASN A 173 -25.97 -32.67 -22.33
CA ASN A 173 -24.69 -33.27 -21.96
C ASN A 173 -23.78 -33.55 -23.16
N GLU A 174 -24.36 -33.99 -24.28
CA GLU A 174 -23.62 -34.31 -25.51
C GLU A 174 -23.30 -33.07 -26.36
N ASN A 175 -24.18 -32.04 -26.36
CA ASN A 175 -24.16 -30.94 -27.34
C ASN A 175 -24.15 -29.54 -26.72
N PHE A 176 -23.87 -29.39 -25.41
CA PHE A 176 -23.99 -28.11 -24.70
C PHE A 176 -23.32 -26.94 -25.42
N PHE A 177 -22.06 -27.11 -25.85
CA PHE A 177 -21.31 -26.03 -26.49
C PHE A 177 -21.82 -25.71 -27.88
N SER A 178 -22.18 -26.71 -28.70
CA SER A 178 -22.75 -26.45 -30.04
C SER A 178 -24.07 -25.70 -29.92
N ILE A 179 -24.96 -26.11 -29.00
CA ILE A 179 -26.23 -25.42 -28.73
C ILE A 179 -25.97 -23.96 -28.33
N CYS A 180 -25.07 -23.70 -27.38
CA CYS A 180 -24.77 -22.32 -26.94
C CYS A 180 -24.17 -21.47 -28.06
N LEU A 181 -23.35 -22.05 -28.93
CA LEU A 181 -22.74 -21.34 -30.06
C LEU A 181 -23.75 -21.04 -31.16
N GLU A 182 -24.66 -21.96 -31.47
CA GLU A 182 -25.78 -21.77 -32.40
C GLU A 182 -26.74 -20.68 -31.92
N LEU A 183 -26.97 -20.62 -30.60
CA LEU A 183 -27.76 -19.56 -29.97
C LEU A 183 -27.00 -18.24 -29.77
N ASN A 184 -25.78 -18.11 -30.31
CA ASN A 184 -24.93 -16.92 -30.20
C ASN A 184 -24.61 -16.45 -28.76
N PHE A 185 -24.63 -17.35 -27.77
CA PHE A 185 -24.36 -16.96 -26.37
C PHE A 185 -22.98 -16.36 -26.17
N HIS A 186 -21.97 -16.82 -26.90
CA HIS A 186 -20.62 -16.23 -26.91
C HIS A 186 -20.63 -14.75 -27.33
N LYS A 187 -21.52 -14.35 -28.26
CA LYS A 187 -21.62 -12.98 -28.73
C LYS A 187 -22.30 -12.03 -27.75
N VAL A 188 -23.17 -12.54 -26.86
CA VAL A 188 -23.76 -11.75 -25.76
C VAL A 188 -22.69 -11.07 -24.92
N PHE A 189 -21.53 -11.72 -24.81
CA PHE A 189 -20.37 -11.27 -24.06
C PHE A 189 -19.26 -10.71 -24.94
N SER A 190 -19.46 -10.56 -26.25
CA SER A 190 -18.41 -10.19 -27.19
C SER A 190 -17.16 -11.09 -27.09
N LEU A 191 -17.36 -12.40 -26.88
CA LEU A 191 -16.30 -13.42 -26.81
C LEU A 191 -16.23 -14.20 -28.12
N ASN A 192 -15.02 -14.63 -28.49
CA ASN A 192 -14.88 -15.63 -29.54
C ASN A 192 -15.28 -17.03 -29.01
N LYS A 193 -15.49 -17.98 -29.94
CA LYS A 193 -15.98 -19.33 -29.61
C LYS A 193 -15.06 -20.09 -28.63
N ILE A 194 -13.74 -19.91 -28.78
CA ILE A 194 -12.73 -20.57 -27.96
C ILE A 194 -12.72 -19.96 -26.56
N GLN A 195 -12.73 -18.63 -26.46
CA GLN A 195 -12.80 -17.91 -25.19
C GLN A 195 -14.05 -18.30 -24.39
N PHE A 196 -15.21 -18.29 -25.03
CA PHE A 196 -16.46 -18.68 -24.37
C PHE A 196 -16.41 -20.13 -23.84
N LYS A 197 -15.90 -21.07 -24.66
CA LYS A 197 -15.71 -22.46 -24.23
C LYS A 197 -14.75 -22.56 -23.05
N ARG A 198 -13.56 -21.96 -23.15
CA ARG A 198 -12.53 -21.95 -22.10
C ARG A 198 -13.09 -21.41 -20.78
N TRP A 199 -13.88 -20.33 -20.84
CA TRP A 199 -14.49 -19.74 -19.65
C TRP A 199 -15.43 -20.70 -18.94
N LEU A 200 -16.37 -21.30 -19.69
CA LEU A 200 -17.31 -22.29 -19.15
C LEU A 200 -16.64 -23.60 -18.71
N GLU A 201 -15.38 -23.83 -19.07
CA GLU A 201 -14.52 -24.93 -18.61
C GLU A 201 -13.64 -24.55 -17.40
N GLY A 202 -13.81 -23.35 -16.85
CA GLY A 202 -13.10 -22.93 -15.63
C GLY A 202 -11.84 -22.13 -15.87
N LYS A 203 -11.59 -21.64 -17.09
CA LYS A 203 -10.42 -20.82 -17.43
C LYS A 203 -10.77 -19.33 -17.43
N ARG A 204 -9.88 -18.49 -16.94
CA ARG A 204 -10.02 -17.02 -17.06
C ARG A 204 -9.90 -16.59 -18.52
N ILE A 205 -10.54 -15.47 -18.90
CA ILE A 205 -10.34 -14.87 -20.23
C ILE A 205 -9.71 -13.49 -20.06
N THR A 206 -8.57 -13.30 -20.71
CA THR A 206 -7.90 -12.02 -20.82
C THR A 206 -8.47 -11.23 -21.99
N LYS A 207 -8.74 -9.94 -21.75
CA LYS A 207 -9.23 -9.03 -22.78
C LYS A 207 -8.15 -8.86 -23.84
N ILE A 208 -8.47 -9.19 -25.09
CA ILE A 208 -7.67 -8.79 -26.25
C ILE A 208 -8.24 -7.44 -26.68
N ARG A 209 -7.69 -6.35 -26.14
CA ARG A 209 -7.99 -5.01 -26.66
C ARG A 209 -7.13 -4.83 -27.93
N GLY A 210 -7.66 -4.13 -28.94
CA GLY A 210 -6.86 -3.75 -30.11
C GLY A 210 -5.68 -2.87 -29.67
N PHE A 211 -4.54 -2.98 -30.37
CA PHE A 211 -3.34 -2.24 -29.99
C PHE A 211 -3.57 -0.73 -30.19
N SER A 212 -3.16 0.08 -29.22
CA SER A 212 -3.14 1.55 -29.39
C SER A 212 -1.97 2.04 -30.25
N TYR A 213 -1.02 1.14 -30.55
CA TYR A 213 0.22 1.40 -31.30
C TYR A 213 0.47 0.28 -32.30
N ASP A 214 1.11 0.60 -33.42
CA ASP A 214 1.61 -0.44 -34.31
C ASP A 214 2.87 -1.08 -33.70
N LEU A 215 2.71 -2.25 -33.08
CA LEU A 215 3.83 -2.99 -32.50
C LEU A 215 4.90 -3.35 -33.55
N LYS A 216 4.56 -3.38 -34.84
CA LYS A 216 5.54 -3.56 -35.93
C LYS A 216 6.42 -2.33 -36.12
N GLU A 217 5.94 -1.13 -35.84
CA GLU A 217 6.78 0.08 -35.91
C GLU A 217 7.81 0.10 -34.77
N ILE A 218 7.45 -0.43 -33.60
CA ILE A 218 8.34 -0.49 -32.42
C ILE A 218 9.47 -1.51 -32.62
N LEU A 219 9.19 -2.67 -33.22
CA LEU A 219 10.17 -3.74 -33.43
C LEU A 219 10.00 -4.40 -34.81
N PRO A 220 10.42 -3.72 -35.89
CA PRO A 220 10.11 -4.12 -37.27
C PRO A 220 10.70 -5.47 -37.66
N ASP A 221 11.92 -5.75 -37.19
CA ASP A 221 12.63 -6.98 -37.55
C ASP A 221 12.23 -8.19 -36.70
N GLN A 222 11.36 -8.02 -35.70
CA GLN A 222 10.99 -9.09 -34.74
C GLN A 222 12.20 -9.71 -34.03
N GLU A 223 13.28 -8.95 -33.88
CA GLU A 223 14.58 -9.43 -33.44
C GLU A 223 15.10 -8.61 -32.26
N ILE A 224 15.69 -9.29 -31.27
CA ILE A 224 16.30 -8.65 -30.09
C ILE A 224 17.73 -9.14 -29.94
N ASN A 225 18.67 -8.20 -29.82
CA ASN A 225 20.05 -8.52 -29.50
C ASN A 225 20.21 -8.69 -27.98
N ALA A 226 20.82 -9.81 -27.58
CA ALA A 226 21.06 -10.15 -26.19
C ALA A 226 22.54 -10.48 -25.95
N PHE A 227 23.06 -10.12 -24.78
CA PHE A 227 24.39 -10.48 -24.33
C PHE A 227 24.35 -11.75 -23.51
N LYS A 228 25.25 -12.69 -23.81
CA LYS A 228 25.43 -13.92 -23.03
C LYS A 228 26.35 -13.67 -21.84
N VAL A 229 25.83 -13.84 -20.63
CA VAL A 229 26.56 -13.63 -19.38
C VAL A 229 26.90 -14.96 -18.73
N LYS A 230 28.20 -15.28 -18.68
CA LYS A 230 28.71 -16.49 -18.01
C LYS A 230 28.88 -16.20 -16.52
N GLN A 231 28.14 -16.93 -15.70
CA GLN A 231 28.22 -16.81 -14.23
C GLN A 231 28.44 -18.16 -13.54
N TRP A 232 28.59 -19.24 -14.31
CA TRP A 232 28.86 -20.57 -13.74
C TRP A 232 30.28 -20.68 -13.18
N LEU A 233 30.40 -21.12 -11.93
CA LEU A 233 31.68 -21.39 -11.29
C LEU A 233 31.93 -22.90 -11.18
N GLU A 234 33.19 -23.32 -11.33
CA GLU A 234 33.61 -24.73 -11.23
C GLU A 234 33.09 -25.47 -9.97
N PRO A 235 33.08 -24.86 -8.76
CA PRO A 235 32.52 -25.53 -7.58
C PRO A 235 31.07 -25.98 -7.72
N TRP A 236 30.28 -25.37 -8.62
CA TRP A 236 28.88 -25.73 -8.84
C TRP A 236 28.70 -27.00 -9.66
N ASN A 237 29.74 -27.48 -10.32
CA ASN A 237 29.75 -28.79 -10.98
C ASN A 237 29.61 -29.94 -9.98
N ASN A 238 29.90 -29.70 -8.69
CA ASN A 238 29.79 -30.69 -7.61
C ASN A 238 28.42 -30.70 -6.92
N ILE A 239 27.47 -29.86 -7.36
CA ILE A 239 26.12 -29.81 -6.79
C ILE A 239 25.30 -30.99 -7.33
N ASP A 240 24.56 -31.67 -6.45
CA ASP A 240 23.60 -32.70 -6.83
C ASP A 240 22.33 -32.09 -7.45
N PHE A 241 22.15 -32.31 -8.76
CA PHE A 241 20.98 -31.89 -9.55
C PHE A 241 20.00 -33.05 -9.81
N SER A 242 20.19 -34.22 -9.18
CA SER A 242 19.30 -35.36 -9.35
C SER A 242 18.00 -35.25 -8.52
N GLN A 243 17.93 -34.26 -7.63
CA GLN A 243 16.76 -33.99 -6.80
C GLN A 243 15.56 -33.52 -7.63
N SER A 244 14.35 -33.88 -7.17
CA SER A 244 13.10 -33.45 -7.80
C SER A 244 13.03 -31.93 -7.92
N MET A 245 12.63 -31.43 -9.10
CA MET A 245 12.53 -30.01 -9.42
C MET A 245 13.83 -29.21 -9.24
N ARG A 246 15.01 -29.84 -9.38
CA ARG A 246 16.31 -29.18 -9.28
C ARG A 246 17.21 -29.49 -10.48
N ARG A 247 16.67 -29.35 -11.68
CA ARG A 247 17.41 -29.59 -12.92
C ARG A 247 18.62 -28.64 -12.99
N LYS A 248 19.76 -29.12 -13.51
CA LYS A 248 20.93 -28.27 -13.75
C LYS A 248 20.55 -27.12 -14.69
N PRO A 249 20.65 -25.84 -14.26
CA PRO A 249 20.37 -24.71 -15.12
C PRO A 249 21.51 -24.49 -16.11
N ASP A 250 21.25 -23.68 -17.14
CA ASP A 250 22.26 -23.28 -18.13
C ASP A 250 23.40 -22.48 -17.45
N PRO A 251 24.69 -22.71 -17.78
CA PRO A 251 25.83 -21.96 -17.23
C PRO A 251 25.85 -20.46 -17.56
N HIS A 252 24.99 -19.99 -18.47
CA HIS A 252 24.82 -18.58 -18.77
C HIS A 252 23.36 -18.13 -18.67
N PHE A 253 23.18 -16.83 -18.58
CA PHE A 253 21.90 -16.15 -18.76
C PHE A 253 22.08 -15.00 -19.75
N TYR A 254 20.99 -14.34 -20.12
CA TYR A 254 20.97 -13.30 -21.13
C TYR A 254 20.62 -11.94 -20.53
N ILE A 255 21.22 -10.87 -21.06
CA ILE A 255 20.82 -9.49 -20.78
C ILE A 255 20.46 -8.80 -22.08
N PHE A 256 19.30 -8.16 -22.13
CA PHE A 256 18.85 -7.36 -23.28
C PHE A 256 17.93 -6.22 -22.83
N LYS A 257 17.63 -5.31 -23.75
CA LYS A 257 16.59 -4.31 -23.59
C LYS A 257 15.41 -4.64 -24.50
N ILE A 258 14.20 -4.31 -24.07
CA ILE A 258 12.99 -4.53 -24.85
C ILE A 258 11.96 -3.47 -24.45
N ASP A 259 11.14 -3.04 -25.40
CA ASP A 259 9.97 -2.22 -25.09
C ASP A 259 9.02 -2.99 -24.15
N ILE A 260 8.58 -2.31 -23.10
CA ILE A 260 7.76 -2.90 -22.04
C ILE A 260 6.45 -3.50 -22.56
N ARG A 261 5.89 -2.95 -23.66
CA ARG A 261 4.66 -3.44 -24.31
C ARG A 261 4.90 -4.79 -24.97
N ILE A 262 6.01 -4.94 -25.70
CA ILE A 262 6.41 -6.22 -26.32
C ILE A 262 6.71 -7.26 -25.25
N LEU A 263 7.39 -6.88 -24.16
CA LEU A 263 7.64 -7.80 -23.05
C LEU A 263 6.34 -8.27 -22.39
N LYS A 264 5.36 -7.38 -22.21
CA LYS A 264 4.04 -7.72 -21.67
C LYS A 264 3.29 -8.67 -22.62
N ARG A 265 3.40 -8.43 -23.93
CA ARG A 265 2.84 -9.31 -24.96
C ARG A 265 3.41 -10.72 -24.84
N LEU A 266 4.74 -10.86 -24.75
CA LEU A 266 5.47 -12.12 -24.66
C LEU A 266 5.32 -12.89 -23.35
N SER A 267 4.84 -12.24 -22.28
CA SER A 267 4.89 -12.82 -20.94
C SER A 267 3.53 -13.04 -20.29
N GLU A 268 3.46 -14.08 -19.45
CA GLU A 268 2.32 -14.32 -18.57
C GLU A 268 2.61 -13.78 -17.17
N VAL A 269 1.77 -12.87 -16.67
CA VAL A 269 1.80 -12.41 -15.27
C VAL A 269 0.71 -13.15 -14.50
N HIS A 270 1.08 -14.08 -13.61
CA HIS A 270 0.10 -14.81 -12.82
C HIS A 270 -0.35 -13.95 -11.63
N ARG A 271 -1.67 -13.78 -11.46
CA ARG A 271 -2.24 -13.17 -10.25
C ARG A 271 -2.42 -14.27 -9.21
N ARG A 272 -1.75 -14.15 -8.05
CA ARG A 272 -1.97 -15.06 -6.91
C ARG A 272 -3.43 -14.98 -6.45
N LYS A 273 -4.08 -16.13 -6.25
CA LYS A 273 -5.39 -16.25 -5.59
C LYS A 273 -5.20 -16.44 -4.09
N ALA A 274 -5.88 -15.65 -3.26
CA ALA A 274 -5.85 -15.83 -1.80
C ALA A 274 -6.55 -17.13 -1.32
N ASN A 275 -7.32 -17.80 -2.18
CA ASN A 275 -8.27 -18.86 -1.79
C ASN A 275 -7.87 -20.30 -2.16
N LYS A 276 -6.59 -20.61 -2.43
CA LYS A 276 -6.13 -22.02 -2.61
C LYS A 276 -5.26 -22.49 -1.45
N ALA A 277 -5.43 -23.77 -1.07
CA ALA A 277 -4.54 -24.45 -0.14
C ALA A 277 -3.09 -24.48 -0.70
N ARG A 278 -2.12 -24.15 0.16
CA ARG A 278 -0.66 -24.00 -0.13
C ARG A 278 -0.02 -25.11 -0.97
N ILE A 279 -0.63 -26.29 -1.05
CA ILE A 279 -0.07 -27.50 -1.65
C ILE A 279 -0.30 -27.56 -3.18
N SER A 280 -1.33 -26.88 -3.70
CA SER A 280 -1.68 -26.91 -5.13
C SER A 280 -1.15 -25.73 -5.95
N ASP A 281 -0.55 -24.74 -5.29
CA ASP A 281 -0.07 -23.50 -5.91
C ASP A 281 1.47 -23.52 -5.95
N THR A 282 2.01 -23.71 -7.14
CA THR A 282 3.47 -23.77 -7.40
C THR A 282 4.00 -22.44 -7.95
N SER A 283 3.19 -21.38 -7.94
CA SER A 283 3.60 -20.04 -8.36
C SER A 283 4.36 -19.30 -7.24
N VAL A 284 5.54 -18.75 -7.55
CA VAL A 284 6.42 -18.09 -6.56
C VAL A 284 6.14 -16.59 -6.42
N GLN A 285 5.30 -16.05 -7.30
CA GLN A 285 5.03 -14.62 -7.49
C GLN A 285 4.23 -13.99 -6.35
N ARG A 286 4.31 -12.66 -6.06
CA ARG A 286 3.47 -11.94 -5.06
C ARG A 286 2.02 -11.72 -5.52
N GLY A 287 1.07 -11.61 -4.58
CA GLY A 287 -0.29 -11.13 -4.86
C GLY A 287 -0.23 -9.73 -5.46
N HIS A 288 -1.08 -9.47 -6.46
CA HIS A 288 -1.13 -8.18 -7.15
C HIS A 288 -1.67 -7.10 -6.19
N ASP A 289 -0.93 -6.00 -6.09
CA ASP A 289 -1.37 -4.77 -5.41
C ASP A 289 -1.74 -3.74 -6.49
N GLU A 290 -3.04 -3.57 -6.74
CA GLU A 290 -3.55 -2.65 -7.76
C GLU A 290 -3.14 -1.20 -7.52
N LYS A 291 -3.07 -0.78 -6.25
CA LYS A 291 -2.64 0.59 -5.90
C LYS A 291 -1.21 0.82 -6.32
N ARG A 292 -0.35 -0.18 -6.10
CA ARG A 292 1.08 -0.10 -6.45
C ARG A 292 1.31 -0.09 -7.95
N SER A 293 0.61 -0.91 -8.73
CA SER A 293 0.72 -0.88 -10.20
C SER A 293 0.24 0.45 -10.78
N TYR A 294 -0.84 1.00 -10.22
CA TYR A 294 -1.38 2.29 -10.62
C TYR A 294 -0.45 3.47 -10.26
N GLU A 295 0.22 3.41 -9.12
CA GLU A 295 1.24 4.40 -8.74
C GLU A 295 2.47 4.31 -9.66
N ILE A 296 2.98 3.10 -9.95
CA ILE A 296 4.11 2.92 -10.88
C ILE A 296 3.77 3.49 -12.26
N LYS A 297 2.54 3.30 -12.73
CA LYS A 297 2.08 3.90 -13.99
C LYS A 297 2.23 5.42 -13.97
N ARG A 298 1.71 6.08 -12.93
CA ARG A 298 1.83 7.53 -12.78
C ARG A 298 3.28 7.98 -12.59
N TYR A 299 4.10 7.14 -11.96
CA TYR A 299 5.53 7.37 -11.82
C TYR A 299 6.24 7.37 -13.17
N VAL A 300 5.87 6.50 -14.11
CA VAL A 300 6.46 6.50 -15.45
C VAL A 300 6.13 7.80 -16.20
N GLU A 301 4.89 8.27 -16.11
CA GLU A 301 4.42 9.49 -16.78
C GLU A 301 4.98 10.79 -16.18
N GLY A 302 5.21 10.83 -14.86
CA GLY A 302 5.54 12.07 -14.19
C GLY A 302 6.41 11.97 -12.96
N GLY A 303 7.01 10.81 -12.70
CA GLY A 303 7.99 10.61 -11.64
C GLY A 303 7.40 10.76 -10.24
N TYR A 304 8.27 10.70 -9.25
CA TYR A 304 7.94 11.03 -7.87
C TYR A 304 8.30 12.50 -7.62
N PRO A 305 7.46 13.30 -6.94
CA PRO A 305 6.28 12.91 -6.15
C PRO A 305 4.96 13.01 -6.91
N TRP A 306 4.96 13.44 -8.18
CA TRP A 306 3.75 13.58 -8.99
C TRP A 306 2.89 12.31 -9.03
N SER A 307 3.52 11.13 -9.00
CA SER A 307 2.87 9.83 -9.00
C SER A 307 1.93 9.57 -7.82
N THR A 308 2.21 10.16 -6.66
CA THR A 308 1.44 9.96 -5.42
C THR A 308 0.34 11.03 -5.24
N MET A 309 0.30 12.05 -6.10
CA MET A 309 -0.68 13.14 -6.03
C MET A 309 -2.09 12.73 -6.46
N SER A 310 -3.12 13.44 -5.97
CA SER A 310 -4.50 13.23 -6.39
C SER A 310 -4.76 13.74 -7.82
N ASP A 311 -5.84 13.31 -8.46
CA ASP A 311 -6.19 13.76 -9.81
C ASP A 311 -6.49 15.26 -9.88
N ALA A 312 -7.01 15.84 -8.79
CA ALA A 312 -7.23 17.27 -8.68
C ALA A 312 -5.90 18.02 -8.57
N ASP A 313 -4.98 17.52 -7.73
CA ASP A 313 -3.67 18.14 -7.52
C ASP A 313 -2.83 18.12 -8.82
N ARG A 314 -2.85 17.03 -9.59
CA ARG A 314 -2.10 16.90 -10.85
C ARG A 314 -2.60 17.82 -11.98
N LYS A 315 -3.83 18.34 -11.87
CA LYS A 315 -4.41 19.30 -12.82
C LYS A 315 -4.17 20.76 -12.44
N SER A 316 -3.61 21.01 -11.25
CA SER A 316 -3.27 22.36 -10.83
C SER A 316 -1.99 22.81 -11.55
N PRO A 317 -1.98 23.99 -12.22
CA PRO A 317 -0.78 24.55 -12.85
C PRO A 317 0.38 24.75 -11.86
N GLU A 318 0.07 25.01 -10.59
CA GLU A 318 1.06 25.21 -9.52
C GLU A 318 1.85 23.92 -9.20
N ASN A 319 1.32 22.76 -9.57
CA ASN A 319 1.92 21.45 -9.28
C ASN A 319 2.66 20.84 -10.48
N GLU A 320 2.74 21.56 -11.61
CA GLU A 320 3.42 21.08 -12.81
C GLU A 320 4.93 20.89 -12.59
N ASN A 321 5.53 21.74 -11.74
CA ASN A 321 6.94 21.67 -11.33
C ASN A 321 7.31 20.40 -10.53
N PHE A 322 6.32 19.58 -10.11
CA PHE A 322 6.57 18.29 -9.45
C PHE A 322 6.74 17.13 -10.41
N ARG A 323 6.54 17.35 -11.71
CA ARG A 323 6.74 16.32 -12.73
C ARG A 323 8.23 16.04 -12.91
N MET A 324 8.62 14.78 -12.76
CA MET A 324 9.98 14.28 -12.92
C MET A 324 10.01 13.09 -13.89
N PRO A 325 11.16 12.73 -14.48
CA PRO A 325 11.27 11.52 -15.28
C PRO A 325 11.04 10.26 -14.43
N GLY A 326 10.13 9.39 -14.88
CA GLY A 326 9.93 8.07 -14.30
C GLY A 326 10.94 7.05 -14.81
N ILE A 327 12.00 6.78 -14.06
CA ILE A 327 13.06 5.85 -14.49
C ILE A 327 12.93 4.53 -13.73
N LEU A 328 12.85 3.42 -14.46
CA LEU A 328 12.86 2.07 -13.90
C LEU A 328 14.22 1.39 -14.15
N PRO A 329 15.26 1.69 -13.36
CA PRO A 329 16.63 1.21 -13.63
C PRO A 329 16.83 -0.27 -13.27
N THR A 330 15.89 -0.86 -12.54
CA THR A 330 16.00 -2.25 -12.06
C THR A 330 15.50 -3.22 -13.12
N ALA A 331 16.35 -4.18 -13.48
CA ALA A 331 16.02 -5.16 -14.50
C ALA A 331 14.79 -6.01 -14.13
N ILE A 332 14.02 -6.37 -15.14
CA ILE A 332 12.99 -7.41 -15.03
C ILE A 332 13.71 -8.75 -15.13
N VAL A 333 13.43 -9.65 -14.19
CA VAL A 333 14.02 -10.99 -14.17
C VAL A 333 13.00 -11.95 -14.75
N ALA A 334 13.41 -12.67 -15.79
CA ALA A 334 12.51 -13.50 -16.59
C ALA A 334 13.11 -14.89 -16.87
N ASN A 335 12.26 -15.82 -17.28
CA ASN A 335 12.62 -17.13 -17.78
C ASN A 335 11.98 -17.34 -19.16
N ILE A 336 12.78 -17.71 -20.15
CA ILE A 336 12.35 -18.03 -21.51
C ILE A 336 12.10 -19.54 -21.61
N LEU A 337 10.94 -19.90 -22.14
CA LEU A 337 10.54 -21.28 -22.37
C LEU A 337 11.00 -21.77 -23.75
N GLY A 338 11.74 -22.88 -23.75
CA GLY A 338 12.14 -23.60 -24.95
C GLY A 338 11.17 -24.70 -25.34
N LYS A 339 11.49 -25.39 -26.44
CA LYS A 339 10.70 -26.50 -26.98
C LYS A 339 10.44 -27.60 -25.94
N GLY A 340 9.19 -28.07 -25.87
CA GLY A 340 8.76 -29.17 -25.00
C GLY A 340 8.56 -28.78 -23.52
N GLN A 341 8.64 -27.50 -23.18
CA GLN A 341 8.33 -27.04 -21.83
C GLN A 341 6.83 -27.13 -21.54
N LYS A 342 6.49 -27.65 -20.36
CA LYS A 342 5.12 -27.81 -19.86
C LYS A 342 4.88 -27.02 -18.59
N ARG A 343 3.68 -26.46 -18.46
CA ARG A 343 3.18 -25.79 -17.25
C ARG A 343 1.76 -26.28 -16.96
N GLY A 344 1.63 -27.16 -15.97
CA GLY A 344 0.37 -27.84 -15.70
C GLY A 344 -0.04 -28.72 -16.89
N ASN A 345 -1.20 -28.44 -17.48
CA ASN A 345 -1.72 -29.17 -18.64
C ASN A 345 -1.36 -28.52 -19.99
N SER A 346 -0.67 -27.38 -19.97
CA SER A 346 -0.37 -26.59 -21.16
C SER A 346 1.10 -26.80 -21.55
N GLU A 347 1.36 -26.96 -22.85
CA GLU A 347 2.68 -27.10 -23.46
C GLU A 347 2.91 -25.92 -24.41
N ILE A 348 4.14 -25.42 -24.50
CA ILE A 348 4.46 -24.32 -25.40
C ILE A 348 4.43 -24.82 -26.85
N ASN A 349 3.65 -24.15 -27.71
CA ASN A 349 3.60 -24.49 -29.13
C ASN A 349 4.86 -24.01 -29.85
N GLU A 350 5.24 -24.71 -30.91
CA GLU A 350 6.43 -24.33 -31.69
C GLU A 350 6.31 -22.95 -32.35
N GLU A 351 5.10 -22.55 -32.75
CA GLU A 351 4.84 -21.25 -33.37
C GLU A 351 4.96 -20.05 -32.41
N ASP A 352 4.92 -20.32 -31.09
CA ASP A 352 4.94 -19.33 -30.02
C ASP A 352 6.32 -19.21 -29.34
N LEU A 353 7.33 -19.95 -29.83
CA LEU A 353 8.68 -19.96 -29.27
C LEU A 353 9.46 -18.69 -29.63
N ILE A 354 10.31 -18.26 -28.70
CA ILE A 354 11.42 -17.36 -29.02
C ILE A 354 12.58 -18.24 -29.48
N HIS A 355 13.01 -18.04 -30.73
CA HIS A 355 14.17 -18.74 -31.28
C HIS A 355 15.43 -17.98 -30.91
N ILE A 356 16.43 -18.69 -30.37
CA ILE A 356 17.70 -18.11 -29.96
C ILE A 356 18.76 -18.57 -30.95
N GLU A 357 19.30 -17.62 -31.70
CA GLU A 357 20.45 -17.79 -32.60
C GLU A 357 21.70 -17.34 -31.86
N ASP A 358 22.54 -18.29 -31.47
CA ASP A 358 23.73 -18.02 -30.66
C ASP A 358 24.95 -17.72 -31.53
N GLU A 359 25.54 -16.54 -31.33
CA GLU A 359 26.91 -16.24 -31.72
C GLU A 359 27.81 -16.21 -30.46
N SER A 360 29.12 -16.03 -30.62
CA SER A 360 30.12 -16.27 -29.56
C SER A 360 29.78 -15.64 -28.19
N ASN A 361 29.46 -14.34 -28.15
CA ASN A 361 29.06 -13.59 -26.94
C ASN A 361 27.75 -12.79 -27.11
N LEU A 362 27.25 -12.71 -28.33
CA LEU A 362 25.99 -12.07 -28.71
C LEU A 362 25.03 -13.17 -29.12
N SER A 363 23.78 -13.05 -28.70
CA SER A 363 22.70 -13.95 -29.09
C SER A 363 21.58 -13.11 -29.69
N LYS A 364 21.00 -13.61 -30.77
CA LYS A 364 19.91 -12.95 -31.47
C LYS A 364 18.62 -13.72 -31.18
N PHE A 365 17.64 -13.02 -30.63
CA PHE A 365 16.34 -13.59 -30.27
C PHE A 365 15.33 -13.23 -31.35
N VAL A 366 14.81 -14.23 -32.05
CA VAL A 366 13.75 -14.07 -33.05
C VAL A 366 12.41 -14.37 -32.38
N LEU A 367 11.52 -13.37 -32.39
CA LEU A 367 10.21 -13.44 -31.76
C LEU A 367 9.20 -14.27 -32.58
N PRO A 368 8.10 -14.74 -31.96
CA PRO A 368 7.03 -15.45 -32.67
C PRO A 368 6.45 -14.61 -33.82
N ARG A 369 6.26 -15.21 -34.99
CA ARG A 369 5.78 -14.50 -36.21
C ARG A 369 4.47 -13.73 -35.99
N ASN A 370 3.54 -14.36 -35.27
CA ASN A 370 2.20 -13.84 -35.06
C ASN A 370 2.08 -12.93 -33.84
N ILE A 371 3.18 -12.58 -33.15
CA ILE A 371 3.15 -11.77 -31.93
C ILE A 371 2.39 -10.44 -32.08
N PHE A 372 2.45 -9.85 -33.28
CA PHE A 372 1.79 -8.59 -33.62
C PHE A 372 0.35 -8.76 -34.15
N ASP A 373 -0.15 -9.99 -34.31
CA ASP A 373 -1.57 -10.23 -34.58
C ASP A 373 -2.34 -9.94 -33.28
N GLU A 374 -3.39 -9.12 -33.38
CA GLU A 374 -4.30 -8.87 -32.25
C GLU A 374 -4.81 -10.19 -31.67
N LYS A 375 -5.10 -11.19 -32.52
CA LYS A 375 -5.66 -12.48 -32.09
C LYS A 375 -4.66 -13.43 -31.45
N TRP A 376 -3.36 -13.11 -31.43
CA TRP A 376 -2.36 -13.98 -30.83
C TRP A 376 -2.56 -14.04 -29.30
N ASP A 377 -2.90 -15.20 -28.77
CA ASP A 377 -3.13 -15.41 -27.34
C ASP A 377 -2.82 -16.86 -27.02
N PRO A 378 -1.52 -17.24 -27.03
CA PRO A 378 -1.14 -18.62 -26.87
C PRO A 378 -1.52 -19.14 -25.50
N GLU A 379 -1.83 -20.43 -25.40
CA GLU A 379 -2.21 -21.05 -24.12
C GLU A 379 -1.08 -20.93 -23.08
N LEU A 380 0.17 -21.02 -23.54
CA LEU A 380 1.37 -20.79 -22.75
C LEU A 380 2.27 -19.81 -23.48
N LYS A 381 2.50 -18.65 -22.88
CA LYS A 381 3.38 -17.61 -23.42
C LYS A 381 4.86 -17.98 -23.25
N PRO A 382 5.76 -17.50 -24.13
CA PRO A 382 7.17 -17.88 -24.11
C PRO A 382 7.99 -17.32 -22.95
N ILE A 383 7.51 -16.30 -22.22
CA ILE A 383 8.24 -15.68 -21.12
C ILE A 383 7.47 -15.79 -19.79
N GLU A 384 8.16 -16.24 -18.74
CA GLU A 384 7.69 -16.23 -17.36
C GLU A 384 8.42 -15.14 -16.56
N ILE A 385 7.69 -14.27 -15.86
CA ILE A 385 8.30 -13.23 -15.02
C ILE A 385 8.61 -13.78 -13.62
N ILE A 386 9.86 -13.63 -13.19
CA ILE A 386 10.36 -14.02 -11.86
C ILE A 386 10.29 -12.81 -10.91
N ASP A 387 10.80 -11.65 -11.35
CA ASP A 387 10.75 -10.38 -10.61
C ASP A 387 10.45 -9.20 -11.54
N GLY A 388 9.75 -8.18 -11.03
CA GLY A 388 9.34 -7.01 -11.82
C GLY A 388 7.90 -7.05 -12.33
N GLN A 389 7.10 -8.02 -11.88
CA GLN A 389 5.68 -8.15 -12.26
C GLN A 389 4.86 -6.87 -12.07
N HIS A 390 5.01 -6.11 -10.98
CA HIS A 390 4.26 -4.87 -10.76
C HIS A 390 4.68 -3.76 -11.74
N ARG A 391 5.95 -3.77 -12.17
CA ARG A 391 6.45 -2.85 -13.20
C ARG A 391 5.79 -3.17 -14.53
N LEU A 392 5.73 -4.45 -14.89
CA LEU A 392 5.09 -4.90 -16.12
C LEU A 392 3.56 -4.69 -16.13
N MET A 393 2.90 -4.89 -14.98
CA MET A 393 1.45 -4.70 -14.84
C MET A 393 1.00 -3.23 -14.86
N ALA A 394 1.92 -2.29 -14.66
CA ALA A 394 1.64 -0.86 -14.72
C ALA A 394 1.38 -0.35 -16.15
N PHE A 395 1.79 -1.12 -17.15
CA PHE A 395 1.60 -0.80 -18.56
C PHE A 395 0.57 -1.73 -19.17
N ASP A 396 -0.19 -1.26 -20.15
CA ASP A 396 -1.03 -2.09 -21.01
C ASP A 396 -0.62 -1.93 -22.48
N GLU A 397 -0.75 -2.99 -23.28
CA GLU A 397 -0.50 -2.94 -24.73
C GLU A 397 -1.52 -2.06 -25.48
N THR A 398 -2.54 -1.59 -24.75
CA THR A 398 -3.72 -0.87 -25.26
C THR A 398 -3.93 0.49 -24.59
N GLU A 399 -2.88 0.97 -23.92
CA GLU A 399 -2.84 2.29 -23.31
C GLU A 399 -2.04 3.25 -24.17
N GLU A 400 -2.57 4.44 -24.40
CA GLU A 400 -1.86 5.53 -25.07
C GLU A 400 -0.70 6.04 -24.18
N PHE A 401 0.53 5.66 -24.53
CA PHE A 401 1.77 6.24 -24.01
C PHE A 401 2.64 6.73 -25.19
N ASP A 402 3.03 8.01 -25.14
CA ASP A 402 3.82 8.63 -26.20
C ASP A 402 5.30 8.24 -26.10
N GLY A 403 5.90 7.80 -27.22
CA GLY A 403 7.29 7.37 -27.32
C GLY A 403 7.60 5.90 -27.00
N ASP A 404 8.90 5.59 -26.97
CA ASP A 404 9.45 4.28 -26.64
C ASP A 404 9.79 4.19 -25.16
N TYR A 405 9.48 3.05 -24.52
CA TYR A 405 9.81 2.83 -23.11
C TYR A 405 10.44 1.45 -22.92
N GLU A 406 11.76 1.40 -23.09
CA GLU A 406 12.56 0.19 -22.96
C GLU A 406 12.93 -0.10 -21.50
N VAL A 407 12.93 -1.39 -21.15
CA VAL A 407 13.40 -1.87 -19.84
C VAL A 407 14.53 -2.87 -19.98
N PRO A 408 15.50 -2.88 -19.04
CA PRO A 408 16.51 -3.93 -18.99
C PRO A 408 15.87 -5.25 -18.53
N VAL A 409 16.25 -6.35 -19.18
CA VAL A 409 15.78 -7.71 -18.86
C VAL A 409 16.98 -8.61 -18.61
N VAL A 410 16.90 -9.37 -17.52
CA VAL A 410 17.80 -10.50 -17.20
C VAL A 410 17.00 -11.78 -17.40
N ALA A 411 17.30 -12.53 -18.46
CA ALA A 411 16.55 -13.72 -18.84
C ALA A 411 17.36 -15.01 -18.70
N TYR A 412 16.79 -15.97 -17.97
CA TYR A 412 17.25 -17.35 -17.93
C TYR A 412 16.54 -18.18 -19.01
N TYR A 413 17.08 -19.35 -19.36
CA TYR A 413 16.47 -20.24 -20.34
C TYR A 413 16.14 -21.58 -19.71
N ASN A 414 14.89 -22.05 -19.90
CA ASN A 414 14.39 -23.33 -19.39
C ASN A 414 14.62 -23.57 -17.88
N LEU A 415 14.58 -22.50 -17.09
CA LEU A 415 14.73 -22.57 -15.65
C LEU A 415 13.52 -23.27 -15.01
N ASP A 416 13.76 -24.24 -14.13
CA ASP A 416 12.69 -24.91 -13.41
C ASP A 416 12.07 -24.01 -12.32
N ARG A 417 10.89 -24.41 -11.83
CA ARG A 417 10.14 -23.61 -10.84
C ARG A 417 10.86 -23.45 -9.51
N ALA A 418 11.68 -24.42 -9.08
CA ALA A 418 12.38 -24.30 -7.81
C ALA A 418 13.53 -23.30 -7.90
N TRP A 419 14.24 -23.25 -9.03
CA TRP A 419 15.25 -22.23 -9.29
C TRP A 419 14.64 -20.84 -9.46
N GLN A 420 13.50 -20.72 -10.16
CA GLN A 420 12.74 -19.47 -10.17
C GLN A 420 12.37 -19.03 -8.74
N ALA A 421 11.95 -19.98 -7.89
CA ALA A 421 11.62 -19.71 -6.49
C ALA A 421 12.81 -19.24 -5.66
N TYR A 422 13.94 -19.91 -5.85
CA TYR A 422 15.20 -19.58 -5.23
C TYR A 422 15.66 -18.17 -5.61
N LEU A 423 15.66 -17.84 -6.90
CA LEU A 423 16.02 -16.50 -7.38
C LEU A 423 15.10 -15.43 -6.80
N PHE A 424 13.79 -15.65 -6.85
CA PHE A 424 12.82 -14.73 -6.25
C PHE A 424 13.10 -14.50 -4.75
N TYR A 425 13.33 -15.57 -3.99
CA TYR A 425 13.66 -15.49 -2.56
C TYR A 425 14.96 -14.70 -2.32
N VAL A 426 16.01 -14.99 -3.08
CA VAL A 426 17.32 -14.34 -2.93
C VAL A 426 17.26 -12.85 -3.30
N ILE A 427 16.46 -12.47 -4.29
CA ILE A 427 16.32 -11.08 -4.73
C ILE A 427 15.41 -10.27 -3.80
N ASN A 428 14.34 -10.86 -3.26
CA ASN A 428 13.29 -10.08 -2.58
C ASN A 428 13.28 -10.21 -1.06
N ILE A 429 13.85 -11.28 -0.49
CA ILE A 429 13.76 -11.57 0.96
C ILE A 429 15.11 -11.43 1.64
N LYS A 430 16.20 -11.86 0.98
CA LYS A 430 17.55 -11.77 1.56
C LYS A 430 18.11 -10.35 1.67
N PRO A 431 17.84 -9.40 0.75
CA PRO A 431 18.38 -8.05 0.90
C PRO A 431 17.74 -7.40 2.12
N LYS A 432 18.57 -6.92 3.04
CA LYS A 432 18.08 -6.09 4.15
C LYS A 432 17.50 -4.83 3.55
N LYS A 433 16.29 -4.44 3.96
CA LYS A 433 15.77 -3.09 3.71
C LYS A 433 16.88 -2.11 4.05
N ILE A 434 17.06 -1.09 3.21
CA ILE A 434 17.94 0.04 3.54
C ILE A 434 17.58 0.47 4.96
N ASN A 435 18.56 0.47 5.86
CA ASN A 435 18.31 0.88 7.23
C ASN A 435 17.77 2.31 7.19
N THR A 436 16.68 2.58 7.90
CA THR A 436 16.04 3.90 7.90
C THR A 436 17.07 5.01 8.15
N SER A 437 18.10 4.77 8.96
CA SER A 437 19.16 5.76 9.15
C SER A 437 20.22 5.87 8.06
N LEU A 438 20.39 4.88 7.18
CA LEU A 438 21.12 5.10 5.91
C LEU A 438 20.28 5.93 4.93
N GLY A 439 18.95 5.82 4.98
CA GLY A 439 18.06 6.77 4.29
C GLY A 439 18.29 8.19 4.80
N TYR A 440 18.37 8.35 6.13
CA TYR A 440 18.69 9.62 6.79
C TYR A 440 20.01 10.25 6.33
N ASP A 441 21.06 9.46 6.11
CA ASP A 441 22.36 9.94 5.64
C ASP A 441 22.37 10.37 4.16
N LEU A 442 21.46 9.83 3.33
CA LEU A 442 21.36 10.16 1.91
C LEU A 442 20.54 11.44 1.64
N TYR A 443 19.64 11.81 2.55
CA TYR A 443 18.74 12.95 2.36
C TYR A 443 19.43 14.31 2.22
N PRO A 444 20.54 14.64 2.91
CA PRO A 444 21.28 15.88 2.69
C PRO A 444 21.67 16.13 1.23
N LEU A 445 21.91 15.06 0.45
CA LEU A 445 22.25 15.14 -0.97
C LEU A 445 21.03 15.47 -1.86
N LEU A 446 19.81 15.26 -1.35
CA LEU A 446 18.54 15.49 -2.05
C LEU A 446 17.88 16.83 -1.66
N ARG A 447 18.45 17.58 -0.69
CA ARG A 447 17.91 18.83 -0.12
C ARG A 447 17.83 20.01 -1.09
N THR A 448 18.49 19.96 -2.24
CA THR A 448 18.47 21.05 -3.24
C THR A 448 17.32 20.94 -4.23
N GLN A 449 16.41 19.98 -4.04
CA GLN A 449 15.38 19.66 -4.99
C GLN A 449 14.03 20.23 -4.57
N ASP A 450 13.56 21.27 -5.26
CA ASP A 450 12.32 22.01 -4.98
C ASP A 450 11.07 21.11 -4.85
N TRP A 451 11.06 19.95 -5.51
CA TRP A 451 9.96 19.00 -5.44
C TRP A 451 9.87 18.25 -4.11
N LEU A 452 11.00 18.08 -3.42
CA LEU A 452 11.07 17.41 -2.12
C LEU A 452 10.59 18.34 -0.99
N GLU A 453 10.64 19.66 -1.14
CA GLU A 453 10.19 20.59 -0.11
C GLU A 453 8.66 20.79 -0.13
N ASN A 454 8.05 20.70 -1.31
CA ASN A 454 6.65 21.06 -1.52
C ASN A 454 5.67 19.87 -1.64
N SER A 455 6.16 18.63 -1.63
CA SER A 455 5.29 17.45 -1.59
C SER A 455 4.78 17.16 -0.17
N LYS A 456 3.62 16.50 -0.04
CA LYS A 456 3.09 16.08 1.28
C LYS A 456 4.03 15.14 2.02
N GLU A 457 4.72 14.27 1.29
CA GLU A 457 5.79 13.42 1.80
C GLU A 457 7.05 14.24 2.08
N GLY A 458 7.35 15.24 1.24
CA GLY A 458 8.36 16.26 1.46
C GLY A 458 8.29 17.00 2.79
N LEU A 459 7.08 17.42 3.18
CA LEU A 459 6.81 17.99 4.51
C LEU A 459 6.99 16.98 5.65
N ALA A 460 6.72 15.70 5.44
CA ALA A 460 7.02 14.66 6.42
C ALA A 460 8.54 14.44 6.53
N VAL A 461 9.23 14.37 5.40
CA VAL A 461 10.68 14.22 5.27
C VAL A 461 11.43 15.42 5.87
N TYR A 462 10.96 16.65 5.65
CA TYR A 462 11.49 17.86 6.26
C TYR A 462 11.45 17.78 7.79
N ARG A 463 10.32 17.34 8.34
CA ARG A 463 10.16 17.18 9.80
C ARG A 463 11.01 16.06 10.36
N GLU A 464 11.13 14.94 9.66
CA GLU A 464 12.02 13.85 10.07
C GLU A 464 13.48 14.29 10.04
N THR A 465 13.88 15.04 9.01
CA THR A 465 15.23 15.60 8.87
C THR A 465 15.52 16.62 9.99
N ARG A 466 14.57 17.51 10.26
CA ARG A 466 14.69 18.48 11.36
C ARG A 466 14.80 17.75 12.71
N ALA A 467 13.96 16.73 12.94
CA ALA A 467 14.03 15.92 14.16
C ALA A 467 15.40 15.23 14.31
N GLN A 468 15.97 14.73 13.21
CA GLN A 468 17.30 14.14 13.21
C GLN A 468 18.38 15.16 13.63
N GLU A 469 18.38 16.36 13.03
CA GLU A 469 19.34 17.42 13.38
C GLU A 469 19.25 17.81 14.87
N LEU A 470 18.02 17.90 15.40
CA LEU A 470 17.79 18.18 16.82
C LEU A 470 18.30 17.04 17.73
N VAL A 471 18.10 15.78 17.33
CA VAL A 471 18.60 14.60 18.04
C VAL A 471 20.13 14.51 18.00
N GLU A 472 20.74 14.85 16.87
CA GLU A 472 22.20 14.94 16.74
C GLU A 472 22.77 16.03 17.63
N ALA A 473 22.14 17.21 17.70
CA ALA A 473 22.53 18.27 18.63
C ALA A 473 22.43 17.82 20.09
N LEU A 474 21.33 17.16 20.48
CA LEU A 474 21.17 16.56 21.81
C LEU A 474 22.24 15.49 22.11
N TRP A 475 22.69 14.74 21.11
CA TRP A 475 23.67 13.66 21.27
C TRP A 475 25.12 14.15 21.29
N LEU A 476 25.44 15.19 20.52
CA LEU A 476 26.80 15.70 20.34
C LEU A 476 27.18 16.77 21.36
N TYR A 477 26.25 17.64 21.74
CA TYR A 477 26.55 18.81 22.56
C TYR A 477 27.03 18.43 23.97
N GLU A 478 28.10 19.08 24.43
CA GLU A 478 28.83 18.67 25.62
C GLU A 478 28.01 18.78 26.91
N GLN A 479 27.21 19.85 27.04
CA GLN A 479 26.34 20.06 28.20
C GLN A 479 24.95 19.43 28.03
N SER A 480 24.74 18.61 27.00
CA SER A 480 23.47 17.90 26.87
C SER A 480 23.41 16.71 27.85
N PRO A 481 22.30 16.50 28.59
CA PRO A 481 22.11 15.28 29.38
C PRO A 481 22.04 14.01 28.52
N TRP A 482 21.85 14.16 27.20
CA TRP A 482 21.81 13.08 26.21
C TRP A 482 23.13 12.84 25.47
N ARG A 483 24.20 13.57 25.83
CA ARG A 483 25.51 13.43 25.22
C ARG A 483 25.94 11.95 25.21
N ASN A 484 26.21 11.40 24.02
CA ASN A 484 26.60 10.00 23.82
C ASN A 484 25.62 8.94 24.40
N ARG A 485 24.37 9.31 24.72
CA ARG A 485 23.38 8.42 25.41
C ARG A 485 22.19 8.02 24.55
N ILE A 486 22.24 8.35 23.26
CA ILE A 486 21.30 7.92 22.23
C ILE A 486 22.02 6.90 21.36
N ASN A 487 21.43 5.73 21.13
CA ASN A 487 22.04 4.71 20.27
C ASN A 487 21.92 5.13 18.79
N MET A 488 23.03 5.64 18.24
CA MET A 488 23.21 6.00 16.83
C MET A 488 23.58 4.75 16.00
N LEU A 489 23.35 4.75 14.67
CA LEU A 489 23.75 3.62 13.83
C LEU A 489 25.28 3.44 13.79
N GLY A 490 25.73 2.18 13.79
CA GLY A 490 27.15 1.83 13.66
C GLY A 490 27.96 1.91 14.96
N VAL A 491 27.39 2.51 16.02
CA VAL A 491 28.04 2.63 17.33
C VAL A 491 27.17 1.95 18.38
N SER A 492 27.53 0.73 18.77
CA SER A 492 26.83 -0.01 19.84
C SER A 492 27.27 0.46 21.23
N GLN A 493 27.15 1.75 21.52
CA GLN A 493 27.47 2.30 22.84
C GLN A 493 26.23 2.81 23.57
N GLY A 494 25.51 1.85 24.16
CA GLY A 494 25.03 1.91 25.55
C GLY A 494 23.90 2.87 25.98
N GLY A 495 23.26 3.62 25.09
CA GLY A 495 22.04 4.37 25.42
C GLY A 495 20.82 3.49 25.73
N ASN A 496 19.86 3.98 26.52
CA ASN A 496 18.58 3.29 26.80
C ASN A 496 17.48 3.58 25.75
N ILE A 497 17.78 4.44 24.77
CA ILE A 497 16.89 4.84 23.67
C ILE A 497 17.66 4.83 22.33
N SER A 498 16.96 4.53 21.24
CA SER A 498 17.52 4.60 19.87
C SER A 498 17.28 5.94 19.22
N GLN A 499 18.16 6.34 18.28
CA GLN A 499 17.98 7.54 17.46
C GLN A 499 16.59 7.57 16.80
N ALA A 500 16.16 6.45 16.20
CA ALA A 500 14.85 6.35 15.55
C ALA A 500 13.67 6.53 16.53
N ALA A 501 13.79 6.07 17.78
CA ALA A 501 12.76 6.30 18.80
C ALA A 501 12.67 7.78 19.18
N PHE A 502 13.81 8.44 19.37
CA PHE A 502 13.86 9.87 19.70
C PHE A 502 13.35 10.75 18.55
N ILE A 503 13.73 10.46 17.30
CA ILE A 503 13.21 11.15 16.11
C ILE A 503 11.68 11.05 16.08
N ARG A 504 11.12 9.84 16.26
CA ARG A 504 9.66 9.65 16.30
C ARG A 504 9.00 10.46 17.42
N ALA A 505 9.61 10.53 18.61
CA ALA A 505 9.11 11.35 19.70
C ALA A 505 8.94 12.81 19.24
N LEU A 506 9.98 13.41 18.68
CA LEU A 506 9.95 14.81 18.21
C LEU A 506 8.99 15.02 17.02
N THR A 507 8.98 14.12 16.04
CA THR A 507 8.06 14.21 14.88
C THR A 507 6.60 14.09 15.28
N SER A 508 6.31 13.35 16.36
CA SER A 508 4.97 13.18 16.92
C SER A 508 4.55 14.27 17.92
N SER A 509 5.49 15.12 18.37
CA SER A 509 5.24 16.21 19.32
C SER A 509 5.57 17.59 18.73
N TYR A 510 6.80 18.08 18.93
CA TYR A 510 7.25 19.43 18.61
C TYR A 510 7.15 19.79 17.13
N LEU A 511 7.25 18.79 16.26
CA LEU A 511 7.17 18.96 14.81
C LEU A 511 5.83 18.46 14.24
N LYS A 512 4.82 18.13 15.05
CA LYS A 512 3.53 17.68 14.50
C LYS A 512 2.78 18.84 13.81
N ARG A 513 1.91 18.54 12.85
CA ARG A 513 1.04 19.54 12.20
C ARG A 513 -0.42 19.33 12.59
N ALA A 514 -1.10 20.40 12.98
CA ALA A 514 -2.51 20.46 13.33
C ALA A 514 -3.37 20.45 12.06
N SER A 515 -3.47 19.30 11.39
CA SER A 515 -4.27 19.23 10.17
C SER A 515 -5.78 19.39 10.43
N ARG A 516 -6.26 19.09 11.65
CA ARG A 516 -7.66 19.22 12.13
C ARG A 516 -7.82 19.27 13.66
N LYS A 517 -6.72 19.31 14.42
CA LYS A 517 -6.73 19.26 15.90
C LYS A 517 -6.39 20.65 16.45
N PRO A 518 -6.88 21.03 17.64
CA PRO A 518 -6.60 22.34 18.21
C PRO A 518 -5.14 22.54 18.66
N ILE A 519 -4.35 21.47 18.77
CA ILE A 519 -2.98 21.52 19.28
C ILE A 519 -2.00 21.05 18.21
N GLY A 520 -1.10 21.97 17.83
CA GLY A 520 -0.04 21.77 16.86
C GLY A 520 1.31 21.42 17.48
N GLY A 521 2.33 21.38 16.63
CA GLY A 521 3.73 21.28 17.03
C GLY A 521 4.32 22.66 17.24
N LEU A 522 4.92 22.91 18.41
CA LEU A 522 5.47 24.21 18.80
C LEU A 522 6.46 24.79 17.77
N PHE A 523 7.19 23.95 17.03
CA PHE A 523 8.21 24.38 16.08
C PHE A 523 7.72 24.46 14.63
N THR A 524 6.49 24.04 14.34
CA THR A 524 6.01 23.87 12.95
C THR A 524 4.63 24.43 12.67
N ASP A 525 3.81 24.68 13.68
CA ASP A 525 2.47 25.22 13.49
C ASP A 525 2.38 26.72 13.73
N THR A 526 1.43 27.33 13.03
CA THR A 526 1.04 28.73 13.21
C THR A 526 0.19 28.87 14.46
N LEU A 527 0.51 29.81 15.34
CA LEU A 527 -0.29 30.07 16.54
C LEU A 527 -1.57 30.82 16.14
N SER A 528 -2.74 30.30 16.50
CA SER A 528 -4.06 30.88 16.24
C SER A 528 -4.44 32.07 17.16
N GLY A 529 -3.51 32.56 17.99
CA GLY A 529 -3.71 33.73 18.85
C GLY A 529 -3.91 35.05 18.09
N LYS A 530 -4.04 36.18 18.83
CA LYS A 530 -4.50 37.50 18.30
C LYS A 530 -3.77 38.06 17.07
N ASN A 531 -2.58 37.55 16.71
CA ASN A 531 -1.79 38.05 15.59
C ASN A 531 -1.42 36.99 14.52
N PHE A 532 -1.87 35.74 14.61
CA PHE A 532 -1.45 34.66 13.69
C PHE A 532 0.08 34.62 13.45
N GLU A 533 0.88 34.74 14.51
CA GLU A 533 2.34 34.76 14.39
C GLU A 533 2.91 33.36 14.60
N GLU A 534 3.89 33.01 13.77
CA GLU A 534 4.73 31.82 13.98
C GLU A 534 5.80 32.11 15.03
N ILE A 535 6.19 31.08 15.80
CA ILE A 535 7.39 31.17 16.65
C ILE A 535 8.60 31.20 15.73
N LYS A 536 9.35 32.31 15.76
CA LYS A 536 10.46 32.56 14.82
C LYS A 536 11.78 31.91 15.24
N TRP A 537 11.70 30.73 15.84
CA TRP A 537 12.88 30.05 16.37
C TRP A 537 13.69 29.37 15.27
N VAL A 538 14.96 29.75 15.14
CA VAL A 538 15.92 29.08 14.25
C VAL A 538 16.28 27.68 14.76
N ARG A 539 16.94 26.86 13.94
CA ARG A 539 17.28 25.46 14.30
C ARG A 539 18.06 25.37 15.62
N ALA A 540 19.00 26.29 15.82
CA ALA A 540 19.80 26.36 17.04
C ALA A 540 18.96 26.71 18.29
N GLN A 541 17.94 27.56 18.17
CA GLN A 541 16.99 27.83 19.27
C GLN A 541 16.13 26.61 19.59
N GLN A 542 15.63 25.91 18.57
CA GLN A 542 14.86 24.68 18.76
C GLN A 542 15.69 23.62 19.49
N ALA A 543 16.96 23.44 19.10
CA ALA A 543 17.88 22.53 19.77
C ALA A 543 18.22 23.00 21.20
N GLY A 544 18.54 24.28 21.38
CA GLY A 544 18.87 24.87 22.67
C GLY A 544 17.72 24.76 23.67
N PHE A 545 16.48 24.98 23.22
CA PHE A 545 15.27 24.78 24.03
C PHE A 545 15.14 23.33 24.50
N LEU A 546 15.27 22.36 23.58
CA LEU A 546 15.16 20.93 23.94
C LEU A 546 16.28 20.49 24.89
N ILE A 547 17.51 20.96 24.66
CA ILE A 547 18.65 20.69 25.55
C ILE A 547 18.38 21.25 26.93
N LEU A 548 17.96 22.51 27.03
CA LEU A 548 17.69 23.16 28.31
C LEU A 548 16.53 22.50 29.07
N LEU A 549 15.46 22.09 28.37
CA LEU A 549 14.35 21.37 28.97
C LEU A 549 14.82 20.05 29.60
N TRP A 550 15.56 19.23 28.83
CA TRP A 550 16.08 17.97 29.35
C TRP A 550 17.16 18.18 30.41
N GLU A 551 17.96 19.24 30.32
CA GLU A 551 18.94 19.64 31.33
C GLU A 551 18.25 19.87 32.68
N GLN A 552 17.17 20.68 32.71
CA GLN A 552 16.41 20.92 33.93
C GLN A 552 15.74 19.65 34.46
N ILE A 553 15.13 18.82 33.60
CA ILE A 553 14.55 17.54 34.02
C ILE A 553 15.61 16.62 34.65
N ALA A 554 16.81 16.53 34.05
CA ALA A 554 17.88 15.68 34.58
C ALA A 554 18.42 16.21 35.91
N LEU A 555 18.53 17.54 36.08
CA LEU A 555 18.94 18.18 37.31
C LEU A 555 17.91 17.96 38.42
N GLU A 556 16.63 18.20 38.16
CA GLU A 556 15.55 18.01 39.14
C GLU A 556 15.38 16.53 39.51
N ALA A 557 15.47 15.61 38.55
CA ALA A 557 15.49 14.17 38.82
C ALA A 557 16.66 13.78 39.73
N SER A 558 17.83 14.39 39.51
CA SER A 558 19.04 14.11 40.29
C SER A 558 18.94 14.65 41.72
N ARG A 559 18.22 15.77 41.93
CA ARG A 559 17.98 16.40 43.23
C ARG A 559 16.76 15.86 43.97
N SER A 560 15.81 15.26 43.26
CA SER A 560 14.56 14.77 43.82
C SER A 560 14.80 13.81 44.99
N GLU A 561 14.16 14.10 46.12
CA GLU A 561 14.15 13.26 47.32
C GLU A 561 12.95 12.28 47.34
N GLU A 562 12.19 12.22 46.25
CA GLU A 562 11.07 11.29 46.11
C GLU A 562 11.54 9.83 46.18
N GLU A 563 10.64 8.96 46.65
CA GLU A 563 10.91 7.53 46.85
C GLU A 563 11.51 6.88 45.59
N TRP A 564 10.98 7.24 44.41
CA TRP A 564 11.39 6.68 43.13
C TRP A 564 12.85 6.98 42.79
N ALA A 565 13.29 8.22 43.02
CA ALA A 565 14.63 8.69 42.69
C ALA A 565 15.65 8.09 43.66
N LEU A 566 15.32 8.06 44.96
CA LEU A 566 16.13 7.42 45.98
C LEU A 566 16.32 5.92 45.72
N LYS A 567 15.25 5.21 45.33
CA LYS A 567 15.32 3.77 45.02
C LYS A 567 16.20 3.48 43.81
N LEU A 568 16.08 4.25 42.73
CA LEU A 568 16.94 4.09 41.55
C LEU A 568 18.41 4.40 41.86
N ARG A 569 18.70 5.41 42.68
CA ARG A 569 20.07 5.73 43.13
C ARG A 569 20.70 4.63 43.99
N ASN A 570 19.89 3.90 44.74
CA ASN A 570 20.35 2.84 45.64
C ASN A 570 20.31 1.44 45.01
N GLU A 571 19.92 1.31 43.74
CA GLU A 571 19.73 0.02 43.08
C GLU A 571 21.08 -0.72 42.88
N LYS A 572 21.40 -1.60 43.83
CA LYS A 572 22.63 -2.42 43.83
C LYS A 572 22.60 -3.48 42.73
N LYS A 573 22.84 -3.16 41.45
CA LYS A 573 23.40 -4.13 40.47
C LYS A 573 23.68 -3.67 39.04
N GLN A 574 23.70 -2.39 38.69
CA GLN A 574 23.77 -2.04 37.26
C GLN A 574 24.78 -0.97 36.92
N ILE A 575 26.01 -1.18 37.40
CA ILE A 575 27.18 -0.65 36.71
C ILE A 575 27.38 -1.50 35.46
N VAL A 576 26.88 -1.02 34.31
CA VAL A 576 27.29 -1.53 33.00
C VAL A 576 27.98 -0.38 32.26
N LEU A 577 29.30 -0.50 32.18
CA LEU A 577 30.25 0.03 31.19
C LEU A 577 30.40 1.54 30.91
N PHE A 578 29.61 2.46 31.48
CA PHE A 578 29.89 3.92 31.35
C PHE A 578 30.75 4.49 32.49
N ASP A 579 31.23 3.62 33.37
CA ASP A 579 31.78 3.98 34.67
C ASP A 579 33.25 4.40 34.56
N ALA A 580 33.47 5.72 34.59
CA ALA A 580 34.57 6.44 35.27
C ALA A 580 34.94 7.75 34.56
N LEU A 581 34.82 7.81 33.22
CA LEU A 581 35.27 8.96 32.42
C LEU A 581 34.19 10.06 32.27
N ASP A 582 32.91 9.69 32.12
CA ASP A 582 31.83 10.69 31.94
C ASP A 582 31.35 11.31 33.27
N ARG A 583 31.37 10.56 34.38
CA ARG A 583 31.08 11.10 35.73
C ARG A 583 32.07 12.18 36.16
N LYS A 584 33.29 12.20 35.60
CA LYS A 584 34.29 13.26 35.82
C LYS A 584 34.15 14.44 34.85
N ASN A 585 33.47 14.28 33.72
CA ASN A 585 33.37 15.29 32.66
C ASN A 585 32.02 16.02 32.57
N SER A 586 30.93 15.52 33.16
CA SER A 586 29.66 16.26 33.10
C SER A 586 29.59 17.34 34.17
N ALA A 587 29.59 18.62 33.77
CA ALA A 587 29.37 19.74 34.70
C ALA A 587 28.01 19.65 35.44
N LEU A 588 27.08 18.84 34.93
CA LEU A 588 25.68 18.74 35.38
C LEU A 588 25.40 17.78 36.55
N GLN A 589 26.39 17.03 37.07
CA GLN A 589 26.23 16.09 38.22
C GLN A 589 25.02 15.12 38.11
N ILE A 590 24.68 14.66 36.89
CA ILE A 590 23.52 13.80 36.65
C ILE A 590 23.75 12.40 37.27
N ASN A 591 22.76 11.88 38.01
CA ASN A 591 22.88 10.61 38.72
C ASN A 591 21.87 9.53 38.23
N ASP A 592 21.88 8.38 38.91
CA ASP A 592 21.17 7.17 38.48
C ASP A 592 19.63 7.31 38.48
N ALA A 593 19.06 8.35 39.11
CA ALA A 593 17.63 8.68 38.96
C ALA A 593 17.26 8.94 37.48
N PHE A 594 18.17 9.56 36.71
CA PHE A 594 18.02 9.73 35.27
C PHE A 594 18.69 8.61 34.47
N LEU A 595 19.89 8.18 34.87
CA LEU A 595 20.76 7.30 34.08
C LEU A 595 20.37 5.81 34.14
N SER A 596 19.68 5.37 35.19
CA SER A 596 19.37 3.95 35.37
C SER A 596 18.56 3.41 34.19
N LYS A 597 18.83 2.18 33.74
CA LYS A 597 17.99 1.49 32.74
C LYS A 597 16.57 1.20 33.24
N ASN A 598 16.40 1.28 34.55
CA ASN A 598 15.11 1.18 35.22
C ASN A 598 14.46 2.55 35.44
N SER A 599 15.06 3.65 34.96
CA SER A 599 14.40 4.94 34.81
C SER A 599 13.68 5.03 33.47
N MET A 600 12.41 5.44 33.47
CA MET A 600 11.67 5.73 32.25
C MET A 600 12.09 7.04 31.59
N LEU A 601 12.76 7.95 32.31
CA LEU A 601 13.27 9.22 31.77
C LEU A 601 14.25 9.00 30.61
N SER A 602 15.02 7.91 30.64
CA SER A 602 16.00 7.56 29.60
C SER A 602 15.47 6.59 28.53
N ARG A 603 14.15 6.31 28.50
CA ARG A 603 13.54 5.29 27.63
C ARG A 603 12.46 5.86 26.71
N ASP A 604 12.19 5.14 25.63
CA ASP A 604 11.22 5.52 24.59
C ASP A 604 9.86 6.00 25.13
N GLN A 605 9.27 5.28 26.09
CA GLN A 605 7.95 5.62 26.62
C GLN A 605 7.94 6.94 27.40
N GLY A 606 8.97 7.20 28.22
CA GLY A 606 9.10 8.44 28.97
C GLY A 606 9.49 9.61 28.07
N VAL A 607 10.48 9.42 27.20
CA VAL A 607 10.90 10.45 26.22
C VAL A 607 9.75 10.87 25.32
N THR A 608 9.00 9.90 24.78
CA THR A 608 7.83 10.20 23.94
C THR A 608 6.71 10.87 24.74
N GLY A 609 6.37 10.35 25.92
CA GLY A 609 5.32 10.90 26.78
C GLY A 609 5.62 12.34 27.22
N ILE A 610 6.83 12.61 27.70
CA ILE A 610 7.30 13.95 28.09
C ILE A 610 7.29 14.87 26.87
N SER A 611 7.85 14.43 25.73
CA SER A 611 7.93 15.28 24.53
C SER A 611 6.54 15.67 24.02
N MET A 612 5.57 14.74 24.05
CA MET A 612 4.18 15.05 23.70
C MET A 612 3.54 16.02 24.69
N PHE A 613 3.66 15.74 25.99
CA PHE A 613 3.00 16.54 27.02
C PHE A 613 3.54 17.95 27.10
N THR A 614 4.87 18.09 27.13
CA THR A 614 5.54 19.40 27.18
C THR A 614 5.30 20.20 25.90
N ASN A 615 5.33 19.58 24.71
CA ASN A 615 4.89 20.26 23.49
C ASN A 615 3.49 20.86 23.65
N ASP A 616 2.53 20.06 24.10
CA ASP A 616 1.14 20.50 24.20
C ASP A 616 0.99 21.63 25.23
N LEU A 617 1.69 21.54 26.35
CA LEU A 617 1.68 22.55 27.41
C LEU A 617 2.31 23.87 26.92
N PHE A 618 3.49 23.82 26.29
CA PHE A 618 4.14 25.01 25.73
C PHE A 618 3.37 25.60 24.54
N PHE A 619 2.75 24.77 23.71
CA PHE A 619 1.88 25.22 22.64
C PHE A 619 0.67 25.97 23.21
N VAL A 620 0.07 25.45 24.29
CA VAL A 620 -1.03 26.13 24.98
C VAL A 620 -0.57 27.46 25.59
N ALA A 621 0.58 27.45 26.27
CA ALA A 621 1.18 28.64 26.86
C ALA A 621 1.44 29.73 25.81
N ALA A 622 2.01 29.37 24.65
CA ALA A 622 2.32 30.30 23.57
C ALA A 622 1.09 30.77 22.79
N ASN A 623 0.09 29.90 22.59
CA ASN A 623 -1.03 30.16 21.70
C ASN A 623 -2.22 30.85 22.38
N TYR A 624 -2.50 30.50 23.63
CA TYR A 624 -3.72 30.94 24.33
C TYR A 624 -3.46 31.91 25.47
N PHE A 625 -2.21 32.13 25.84
CA PHE A 625 -1.83 33.00 26.95
C PHE A 625 -0.70 33.94 26.55
N ASN A 626 -0.66 35.11 27.18
CA ASN A 626 0.39 36.13 26.98
C ASN A 626 1.29 36.24 28.21
N ASP A 627 1.37 35.18 29.02
CA ASP A 627 2.17 35.19 30.24
C ASP A 627 3.68 35.20 29.91
N PHE A 628 4.07 34.70 28.74
CA PHE A 628 5.43 34.66 28.22
C PHE A 628 5.46 35.05 26.73
N ASP A 629 6.44 35.88 26.34
CA ASP A 629 6.68 36.18 24.92
C ASP A 629 7.74 35.23 24.34
N PHE A 630 7.29 34.28 23.53
CA PHE A 630 8.15 33.29 22.88
C PHE A 630 9.02 33.87 21.76
N ASN A 631 8.66 35.04 21.22
CA ASN A 631 9.42 35.73 20.16
C ASN A 631 10.33 36.85 20.70
N SER A 632 10.34 37.11 22.02
CA SER A 632 11.23 38.09 22.67
C SER A 632 12.72 37.76 22.56
N ILE A 633 13.06 36.52 22.20
CA ILE A 633 14.43 36.05 22.04
C ILE A 633 14.94 36.42 20.65
N GLU A 634 15.37 37.67 20.49
CA GLU A 634 15.93 38.19 19.23
C GLU A 634 17.28 37.53 18.89
N TRP A 635 17.42 37.05 17.66
CA TRP A 635 18.71 36.65 17.09
C TRP A 635 19.41 37.86 16.47
N LYS A 636 20.59 38.19 17.00
CA LYS A 636 21.47 39.22 16.45
C LYS A 636 22.75 38.56 15.94
N GLY A 637 22.86 38.36 14.62
CA GLY A 637 24.12 37.98 13.97
C GLY A 637 23.96 37.12 12.71
N ASP A 638 24.98 37.17 11.86
CA ASP A 638 25.17 36.33 10.66
C ASP A 638 25.48 34.88 11.06
N ILE A 639 24.45 34.09 11.35
CA ILE A 639 24.59 32.66 11.64
C ILE A 639 23.82 31.87 10.61
N ASP A 640 24.46 30.82 10.09
CA ASP A 640 23.90 29.97 9.03
C ASP A 640 22.69 29.18 9.56
N GLU A 641 21.49 29.56 9.13
CA GLU A 641 20.24 28.85 9.45
C GLU A 641 20.17 27.43 8.86
N ARG A 642 21.14 27.03 8.04
CA ARG A 642 21.17 25.72 7.38
C ARG A 642 21.71 24.61 8.27
N GLN A 643 22.49 24.91 9.32
CA GLN A 643 23.11 23.90 10.21
C GLN A 643 23.11 24.34 11.69
N ILE A 644 23.18 23.36 12.60
CA ILE A 644 23.27 23.62 14.05
C ILE A 644 24.75 23.57 14.45
N GLU A 645 25.36 24.75 14.60
CA GLU A 645 26.74 24.87 15.10
C GLU A 645 26.79 25.00 16.63
N VAL A 646 27.89 24.56 17.24
CA VAL A 646 28.08 24.61 18.71
C VAL A 646 27.98 26.03 19.25
N ASN A 647 28.65 27.00 18.63
CA ASN A 647 28.60 28.41 19.05
C ASN A 647 27.18 29.00 19.01
N SER A 648 26.39 28.58 18.02
CA SER A 648 25.00 28.98 17.84
C SER A 648 24.11 28.38 18.92
N LEU A 649 24.43 27.16 19.35
CA LEU A 649 23.75 26.45 20.42
C LEU A 649 24.04 27.06 21.81
N ASP A 650 25.30 27.42 22.08
CA ASP A 650 25.69 28.12 23.32
C ASP A 650 24.91 29.44 23.47
N LYS A 651 24.90 30.26 22.41
CA LYS A 651 24.13 31.51 22.37
C LYS A 651 22.64 31.28 22.60
N ALA A 652 22.05 30.27 21.94
CA ALA A 652 20.64 29.95 22.11
C ALA A 652 20.31 29.60 23.56
N ILE A 653 21.12 28.74 24.19
CA ILE A 653 20.91 28.30 25.58
C ILE A 653 21.06 29.46 26.55
N ASP A 654 22.08 30.32 26.38
CA ASP A 654 22.29 31.50 27.22
C ASP A 654 21.13 32.50 27.09
N GLN A 655 20.62 32.70 25.88
CA GLN A 655 19.44 33.51 25.63
C GLN A 655 18.21 32.95 26.36
N PHE A 656 17.96 31.64 26.25
CA PHE A 656 16.85 31.02 26.97
C PHE A 656 17.02 31.20 28.48
N ARG A 657 18.22 30.94 29.04
CA ARG A 657 18.52 31.09 30.47
C ARG A 657 18.29 32.52 30.98
N GLY A 658 18.55 33.52 30.14
CA GLY A 658 18.28 34.94 30.44
C GLY A 658 16.81 35.36 30.26
N SER A 659 15.97 34.50 29.65
CA SER A 659 14.57 34.82 29.34
C SER A 659 13.60 34.34 30.43
N PRO A 660 12.41 34.97 30.55
CA PRO A 660 11.34 34.47 31.42
C PRO A 660 10.90 33.02 31.11
N LEU A 661 11.09 32.52 29.88
CA LEU A 661 10.78 31.13 29.55
C LEU A 661 11.62 30.12 30.37
N HIS A 662 12.78 30.52 30.86
CA HIS A 662 13.60 29.64 31.70
C HIS A 662 12.91 29.27 33.02
N SER A 663 12.17 30.19 33.64
CA SER A 663 11.42 29.87 34.86
C SER A 663 10.31 28.87 34.57
N LEU A 664 9.59 29.04 33.46
CA LEU A 664 8.57 28.08 33.03
C LEU A 664 9.15 26.68 32.78
N ILE A 665 10.34 26.59 32.15
CA ILE A 665 11.03 25.30 31.96
C ILE A 665 11.38 24.65 33.31
N LYS A 666 11.83 25.44 34.30
CA LYS A 666 12.15 24.96 35.64
C LYS A 666 10.91 24.45 36.37
N ASP A 667 9.83 25.23 36.38
CA ASP A 667 8.57 24.86 37.04
C ASP A 667 8.00 23.56 36.43
N ILE A 668 8.10 23.40 35.10
CA ILE A 668 7.69 22.16 34.41
C ILE A 668 8.57 20.98 34.83
N ALA A 669 9.90 21.17 34.88
CA ALA A 669 10.83 20.10 35.26
C ALA A 669 10.62 19.63 36.70
N GLU A 670 10.36 20.55 37.63
CA GLU A 670 10.04 20.26 39.03
C GLU A 670 8.81 19.35 39.13
N VAL A 671 7.68 19.74 38.51
CA VAL A 671 6.44 18.96 38.55
C VAL A 671 6.60 17.61 37.85
N ILE A 672 7.32 17.55 36.72
CA ILE A 672 7.66 16.28 36.05
C ILE A 672 8.36 15.32 37.00
N CYS A 673 9.25 15.81 37.86
CA CYS A 673 10.03 14.96 38.78
C CYS A 673 9.27 14.50 40.04
N MET A 674 8.03 14.99 40.25
CA MET A 674 7.11 14.44 41.26
C MET A 674 6.48 13.11 40.81
N PHE A 675 6.52 12.80 39.51
CA PHE A 675 6.05 11.53 38.95
C PHE A 675 7.03 10.38 39.23
N ASP A 676 6.52 9.19 39.53
CA ASP A 676 7.35 8.00 39.73
C ASP A 676 7.85 7.43 38.39
N TRP A 677 9.10 7.77 38.04
CA TRP A 677 9.73 7.36 36.78
C TRP A 677 10.33 5.95 36.79
N ARG A 678 10.11 5.14 37.85
CA ARG A 678 10.60 3.75 37.85
C ARG A 678 9.85 2.91 36.82
N THR A 679 10.60 2.14 36.02
CA THR A 679 10.00 1.06 35.23
C THR A 679 9.42 -0.01 36.16
N SER A 680 8.47 -0.82 35.69
CA SER A 680 7.94 -1.95 36.48
C SER A 680 9.00 -3.02 36.85
N SER A 681 10.22 -2.91 36.30
CA SER A 681 11.36 -3.79 36.58
C SER A 681 12.31 -3.23 37.65
N ALA A 682 12.06 -2.03 38.15
CA ALA A 682 12.77 -1.43 39.28
C ALA A 682 12.34 -2.07 40.62
N GLU A 683 13.01 -1.68 41.69
CA GLU A 683 12.68 -2.06 43.06
C GLU A 683 11.46 -1.28 43.61
N PHE A 684 10.49 -2.01 44.16
CA PHE A 684 9.31 -1.46 44.83
C PHE A 684 9.10 -2.18 46.17
N ASP A 685 8.81 -1.42 47.21
CA ASP A 685 8.43 -1.98 48.52
C ASP A 685 6.96 -2.44 48.54
N ASN A 686 6.14 -1.89 47.63
CA ASN A 686 4.71 -2.17 47.50
C ASN A 686 4.39 -2.77 46.12
N PHE A 687 3.93 -4.02 46.11
CA PHE A 687 3.55 -4.75 44.90
C PHE A 687 2.48 -4.02 44.06
N THR A 688 1.52 -3.34 44.70
CA THR A 688 0.49 -2.57 44.01
C THR A 688 1.08 -1.41 43.20
N LYS A 689 2.11 -0.72 43.73
CA LYS A 689 2.81 0.34 42.99
C LYS A 689 3.53 -0.22 41.76
N GLN A 690 4.14 -1.41 41.88
CA GLN A 690 4.79 -2.08 40.76
C GLN A 690 3.80 -2.49 39.66
N GLU A 691 2.62 -3.01 40.02
CA GLU A 691 1.57 -3.36 39.04
C GLU A 691 1.08 -2.13 38.27
N ILE A 692 0.90 -0.98 38.94
CA ILE A 692 0.52 0.28 38.28
C ILE A 692 1.55 0.64 37.19
N GLN A 693 2.85 0.48 37.48
CA GLN A 693 3.93 0.80 36.53
C GLN A 693 3.94 -0.10 35.28
N LYS A 694 3.23 -1.23 35.28
CA LYS A 694 3.10 -2.07 34.07
C LYS A 694 2.24 -1.41 32.99
N LYS A 695 1.37 -0.45 33.33
CA LYS A 695 0.52 0.24 32.35
C LYS A 695 1.32 1.02 31.30
N TYR A 696 2.55 1.41 31.62
CA TYR A 696 3.47 2.09 30.71
C TYR A 696 4.26 1.14 29.79
N LYS A 697 4.05 -0.18 29.87
CA LYS A 697 4.71 -1.13 28.97
C LYS A 697 4.03 -1.21 27.60
N GLY A 698 4.84 -1.50 26.58
CA GLY A 698 4.36 -1.72 25.21
C GLY A 698 4.20 -0.44 24.40
N SER A 699 3.70 -0.58 23.17
CA SER A 699 3.67 0.49 22.16
C SER A 699 2.65 1.61 22.44
N GLY A 700 1.92 1.56 23.55
CA GLY A 700 0.95 2.59 23.96
C GLY A 700 1.29 3.30 25.27
N GLY A 701 2.36 2.89 25.96
CA GLY A 701 2.68 3.36 27.32
C GLY A 701 2.89 4.87 27.44
N TYR A 702 3.46 5.49 26.40
CA TYR A 702 3.68 6.94 26.34
C TYR A 702 2.38 7.75 26.43
N ARG A 703 1.23 7.19 26.02
CA ARG A 703 -0.08 7.84 26.16
C ARG A 703 -0.55 7.86 27.61
N GLU A 704 -0.27 6.79 28.35
CA GLU A 704 -0.57 6.73 29.78
C GLU A 704 0.34 7.69 30.55
N VAL A 705 1.63 7.77 30.20
CA VAL A 705 2.55 8.79 30.75
C VAL A 705 1.98 10.20 30.53
N TRP A 706 1.53 10.52 29.32
CA TRP A 706 0.92 11.82 29.02
C TRP A 706 -0.30 12.09 29.92
N LYS A 707 -1.20 11.11 30.12
CA LYS A 707 -2.41 11.27 30.94
C LYS A 707 -2.11 11.49 32.43
N ASP A 708 -1.13 10.78 32.94
CA ASP A 708 -0.74 10.92 34.35
C ASP A 708 0.00 12.24 34.59
N LEU A 709 0.87 12.66 33.66
CA LEU A 709 1.46 14.00 33.68
C LEU A 709 0.38 15.08 33.62
N PHE A 710 -0.60 14.94 32.73
CA PHE A 710 -1.73 15.86 32.65
C PHE A 710 -2.47 15.97 33.99
N SER A 711 -2.77 14.83 34.63
CA SER A 711 -3.46 14.78 35.93
C SER A 711 -2.64 15.44 37.03
N LEU A 712 -1.32 15.22 37.04
CA LEU A 712 -0.37 15.82 37.97
C LEU A 712 -0.30 17.34 37.80
N PHE A 713 -0.19 17.82 36.57
CA PHE A 713 -0.10 19.25 36.26
C PHE A 713 -1.39 20.01 36.57
N LYS A 714 -2.56 19.38 36.43
CA LYS A 714 -3.85 19.96 36.86
C LYS A 714 -3.88 20.29 38.36
N GLN A 715 -3.18 19.49 39.16
CA GLN A 715 -3.07 19.66 40.62
C GLN A 715 -1.83 20.46 41.05
N SER A 716 -1.04 20.98 40.10
CA SER A 716 0.18 21.74 40.40
C SER A 716 -0.14 23.00 41.22
N SER A 717 0.71 23.28 42.20
CA SER A 717 0.68 24.52 42.98
C SER A 717 1.16 25.75 42.18
N HIS A 718 1.80 25.53 41.03
CA HIS A 718 2.25 26.59 40.14
C HIS A 718 1.06 27.21 39.38
N PRO A 719 0.75 28.52 39.57
CA PRO A 719 -0.46 29.14 39.05
C PRO A 719 -0.63 29.04 37.53
N TYR A 720 0.47 29.12 36.77
CA TYR A 720 0.45 29.03 35.31
C TYR A 720 0.26 27.60 34.82
N LEU A 721 0.86 26.60 35.50
CA LEU A 721 0.84 25.21 35.04
C LEU A 721 -0.55 24.58 35.15
N SER A 722 -1.24 24.78 36.29
CA SER A 722 -2.62 24.31 36.45
C SER A 722 -3.59 25.01 35.48
N LYS A 723 -3.37 26.31 35.23
CA LYS A 723 -4.10 27.10 34.23
C LYS A 723 -3.91 26.55 32.81
N TYR A 724 -2.67 26.23 32.41
CA TYR A 724 -2.38 25.66 31.08
C TYR A 724 -2.93 24.24 30.93
N ALA A 725 -2.81 23.41 31.97
CA ALA A 725 -3.39 22.07 31.99
C ALA A 725 -4.93 22.11 31.87
N SER A 726 -5.58 23.06 32.54
CA SER A 726 -7.04 23.24 32.42
C SER A 726 -7.43 23.63 30.99
N LYS A 727 -6.65 24.51 30.34
CA LYS A 727 -6.90 24.85 28.93
C LYS A 727 -6.64 23.67 28.00
N LEU A 728 -5.64 22.84 28.29
CA LEU A 728 -5.34 21.63 27.55
C LEU A 728 -6.52 20.62 27.61
N GLU A 729 -7.25 20.56 28.74
CA GLU A 729 -8.46 19.74 28.90
C GLU A 729 -9.59 20.17 27.96
N GLU A 730 -9.81 21.48 27.79
CA GLU A 730 -10.84 22.01 26.89
C GLU A 730 -10.59 21.67 25.41
N LEU A 731 -9.33 21.42 25.06
CA LEU A 731 -8.87 21.19 23.69
C LEU A 731 -8.66 19.70 23.35
N SER A 732 -8.63 18.83 24.36
CA SER A 732 -8.38 17.39 24.22
C SER A 732 -9.68 16.62 24.07
#